data_AF-A0A9E2IAS9-F1
#
_entry.id   AF-A0A9E2IAS9-F1
#
_cell.length_a   1.000
_cell.length_b   1.000
_cell.length_c   1.000
_cell.angle_alpha   90.00
_cell.angle_beta   90.00
_cell.angle_gamma   90.00
#
_symmetry.space_group_name_H-M   'P 1'
#
loop_
_entity.id
_entity.type
_entity.pdbx_description
1 polymer ?
#
loop_
_entity_poly.entity_id
_entity_poly.type
_entity_poly.pdbx_seq_one_letter_code
_entity_poly.pdbx_strand_id
1 'polypeptide(L)'
;YITVTSGTDSGNNINWFFKGSGESISGTVYLDEGVTVVDIDTELILYFYYATGSTSISPAVIASAGDGTYTFSNLDLDEADIATVYMDNSSYEGCVISRLNGLSVSDLDLYGQYVIIRSETAQAITNSDLNNADSGDDDIKYNVSGPNLSVDSGFKLLVWDSDAFAPGGNITASSLDNEGVMDIDSDIAIDIDGTFTNTGTVDLTGTSSTINVTGSWTNTGTFTAGNSTVTFDGDNTGNIINSGGAAFNNLTFNSPTGNGVWNLQGDLSVADELSITSGTLDCGTDDVTVEDFTQTGGTFSAPYLVSDPEVDLTVTGNFTHTGGTFDHNNGTVILDGEDQLISGSTTFYNLKRTHSSSMTFEAGQTQTIEKTLTLKGTSPNDKLQLKSSVAGNPWYINITSNGYSSNNLDVSDSWNIGPEIIYVASSSNILDTFSADHRWAYVHTPPPPPPPPPPPPPPPPPPPPPPPEEDDDISWEEADKKYKNGYVPGRYRTTVIVFEGEVTVASYKRCRMIVEVFEGVPAEVISYDQQSPEYGKVIAVVAPGQKFIQETMVDKGVTLGPGEKLTVEDVAPRGFNFKVVRESIYDDTGKEESYVSGKYRTIIEVYAGDPAKVTPYDERDAKDEESVLVKPGEKFIQETKIGKGNR
;
A
#
# COMPACT_ATOMS: atom_id res chain seq x y z
N TYR A 1 50.14 -27.39 38.42
CA TYR A 1 50.11 -26.26 37.48
C TYR A 1 50.39 -24.99 38.26
N ILE A 2 51.19 -24.08 37.69
CA ILE A 2 51.51 -22.78 38.27
C ILE A 2 51.11 -21.73 37.24
N THR A 3 50.25 -20.79 37.63
CA THR A 3 49.84 -19.66 36.77
C THR A 3 50.67 -18.44 37.13
N VAL A 4 51.38 -17.89 36.15
CA VAL A 4 52.19 -16.67 36.27
C VAL A 4 51.39 -15.51 35.72
N THR A 5 50.88 -14.65 36.60
CA THR A 5 50.04 -13.50 36.24
C THR A 5 50.84 -12.26 35.82
N SER A 6 52.17 -12.29 35.93
CA SER A 6 53.10 -11.34 35.30
C SER A 6 54.51 -11.93 35.32
N GLY A 7 55.18 -11.97 34.16
CA GLY A 7 56.55 -12.48 34.01
C GLY A 7 56.83 -13.10 32.64
N THR A 8 58.09 -13.08 32.21
CA THR A 8 58.52 -13.58 30.89
C THR A 8 58.94 -15.05 30.96
N ASP A 9 58.46 -15.88 30.03
CA ASP A 9 58.97 -17.25 29.89
C ASP A 9 60.43 -17.24 29.42
N SER A 10 61.31 -17.88 30.19
CA SER A 10 62.74 -18.05 29.88
C SER A 10 63.07 -19.49 29.43
N GLY A 11 62.06 -20.30 29.14
CA GLY A 11 62.15 -21.68 28.67
C GLY A 11 62.29 -22.73 29.78
N ASN A 12 62.12 -24.00 29.38
CA ASN A 12 62.18 -25.21 30.24
C ASN A 12 61.11 -25.32 31.35
N ASN A 13 59.96 -24.65 31.20
CA ASN A 13 58.91 -24.62 32.20
C ASN A 13 57.84 -25.71 31.96
N ILE A 14 57.91 -26.82 32.72
CA ILE A 14 56.95 -27.94 32.62
C ILE A 14 55.81 -27.75 33.64
N ASN A 15 54.56 -27.72 33.17
CA ASN A 15 53.33 -27.47 33.95
C ASN A 15 53.21 -26.04 34.54
N TRP A 16 53.77 -25.04 33.85
CA TRP A 16 53.55 -23.62 34.10
C TRP A 16 52.69 -23.03 32.98
N PHE A 17 51.97 -21.95 33.28
CA PHE A 17 51.16 -21.21 32.33
C PHE A 17 51.40 -19.71 32.58
N PHE A 18 51.83 -18.97 31.57
CA PHE A 18 52.07 -17.52 31.67
C PHE A 18 50.85 -16.81 31.07
N LYS A 19 50.30 -15.80 31.77
CA LYS A 19 49.27 -14.93 31.19
C LYS A 19 49.87 -14.19 29.99
N GLY A 20 49.15 -14.16 28.86
CA GLY A 20 49.64 -13.63 27.58
C GLY A 20 50.59 -14.57 26.83
N SER A 21 50.18 -15.82 26.57
CA SER A 21 51.04 -16.78 25.85
C SER A 21 50.29 -17.90 25.10
N GLY A 22 49.30 -17.53 24.30
CA GLY A 22 48.73 -18.45 23.31
C GLY A 22 47.68 -17.83 22.38
N GLU A 23 47.19 -16.65 22.73
CA GLU A 23 46.09 -15.99 22.06
C GLU A 23 46.50 -15.38 20.71
N SER A 24 45.54 -15.33 19.78
CA SER A 24 45.70 -14.78 18.43
C SER A 24 44.52 -13.94 17.98
N ILE A 25 44.79 -12.99 17.08
CA ILE A 25 43.79 -12.28 16.28
C ILE A 25 44.09 -12.62 14.82
N SER A 26 43.08 -13.09 14.10
CA SER A 26 43.17 -13.57 12.72
C SER A 26 41.85 -13.34 12.00
N GLY A 27 41.92 -13.32 10.68
CA GLY A 27 40.79 -13.14 9.78
C GLY A 27 41.26 -13.18 8.33
N THR A 28 40.40 -12.70 7.43
CA THR A 28 40.59 -12.63 5.98
C THR A 28 40.39 -11.20 5.49
N VAL A 29 41.24 -10.77 4.55
CA VAL A 29 41.16 -9.45 3.91
C VAL A 29 40.51 -9.54 2.53
N TYR A 30 39.47 -8.75 2.31
CA TYR A 30 38.69 -8.68 1.09
C TYR A 30 38.73 -7.28 0.46
N LEU A 31 38.55 -7.23 -0.86
CA LEU A 31 38.40 -6.03 -1.68
C LEU A 31 37.00 -5.41 -1.60
N ASP A 32 36.05 -6.21 -1.16
CA ASP A 32 34.63 -5.91 -1.04
C ASP A 32 34.09 -6.54 0.26
N GLU A 33 32.77 -6.57 0.41
CA GLU A 33 32.06 -7.02 1.60
C GLU A 33 32.03 -8.57 1.69
N GLY A 34 33.20 -9.16 1.98
CA GLY A 34 33.36 -10.58 2.30
C GLY A 34 33.33 -11.56 1.11
N VAL A 35 33.45 -11.09 -0.15
CA VAL A 35 33.32 -11.93 -1.35
C VAL A 35 34.65 -12.15 -2.07
N THR A 36 35.38 -11.08 -2.38
CA THR A 36 36.59 -11.11 -3.20
C THR A 36 37.82 -10.87 -2.32
N VAL A 37 38.60 -11.92 -2.03
CA VAL A 37 39.88 -11.76 -1.29
C VAL A 37 40.89 -10.89 -2.06
N VAL A 38 41.80 -10.24 -1.32
CA VAL A 38 42.89 -9.44 -1.91
C VAL A 38 43.73 -10.23 -2.93
N ASP A 39 44.12 -9.59 -4.03
CA ASP A 39 44.92 -10.19 -5.11
C ASP A 39 46.42 -9.84 -5.05
N ILE A 40 46.82 -9.04 -4.06
CA ILE A 40 48.19 -8.68 -3.70
C ILE A 40 48.45 -8.96 -2.21
N ASP A 41 49.72 -9.17 -1.86
CA ASP A 41 50.14 -9.25 -0.46
C ASP A 41 49.88 -7.88 0.21
N THR A 42 49.04 -7.87 1.24
CA THR A 42 48.61 -6.64 1.94
C THR A 42 49.25 -6.60 3.33
N GLU A 43 49.91 -5.49 3.67
CA GLU A 43 50.53 -5.29 4.99
C GLU A 43 49.46 -4.82 5.99
N LEU A 44 49.46 -5.42 7.19
CA LEU A 44 48.50 -5.14 8.25
C LEU A 44 49.24 -4.78 9.55
N ILE A 45 48.76 -3.75 10.22
CA ILE A 45 49.18 -3.35 11.57
C ILE A 45 48.04 -3.63 12.56
N LEU A 46 48.39 -4.05 13.77
CA LEU A 46 47.46 -4.19 14.90
C LEU A 46 47.87 -3.20 16.00
N TYR A 47 46.99 -2.24 16.27
CA TYR A 47 47.08 -1.30 17.38
C TYR A 47 46.18 -1.78 18.53
N PHE A 48 46.69 -1.65 19.76
CA PHE A 48 45.93 -1.90 20.98
C PHE A 48 45.79 -0.62 21.79
N TYR A 49 44.57 -0.37 22.25
CA TYR A 49 44.29 0.43 23.43
C TYR A 49 43.85 -0.49 24.57
N TYR A 50 44.68 -0.58 25.60
CA TYR A 50 44.36 -1.40 26.78
C TYR A 50 43.40 -0.65 27.70
N ALA A 51 42.46 -1.35 28.35
CA ALA A 51 41.52 -0.78 29.31
C ALA A 51 42.20 -0.08 30.52
N THR A 52 43.50 -0.33 30.71
CA THR A 52 44.35 0.35 31.71
C THR A 52 44.86 1.74 31.27
N GLY A 53 44.62 2.15 30.02
CA GLY A 53 45.04 3.43 29.44
C GLY A 53 46.45 3.46 28.83
N SER A 54 47.11 2.31 28.70
CA SER A 54 48.31 2.16 27.87
C SER A 54 47.97 1.73 26.45
N THR A 55 48.94 1.83 25.53
CA THR A 55 48.77 1.44 24.12
C THR A 55 49.94 0.57 23.65
N SER A 56 49.75 -0.19 22.57
CA SER A 56 50.84 -0.87 21.84
C SER A 56 50.56 -0.97 20.34
N ILE A 57 51.61 -1.21 19.55
CA ILE A 57 51.54 -1.45 18.11
C ILE A 57 52.32 -2.73 17.82
N SER A 58 51.74 -3.63 17.02
CA SER A 58 52.38 -4.88 16.59
C SER A 58 53.47 -4.64 15.53
N PRO A 59 54.41 -5.58 15.35
CA PRO A 59 55.10 -5.72 14.07
C PRO A 59 54.09 -6.12 12.98
N ALA A 60 54.28 -5.59 11.77
CA ALA A 60 53.42 -5.87 10.63
C ALA A 60 53.29 -7.37 10.31
N VAL A 61 52.10 -7.75 9.86
CA VAL A 61 51.76 -9.09 9.35
C VAL A 61 51.24 -8.93 7.92
N ILE A 62 51.49 -9.93 7.07
CA ILE A 62 50.99 -9.94 5.69
C ILE A 62 49.72 -10.78 5.60
N ALA A 63 48.68 -10.24 4.98
CA ALA A 63 47.58 -11.01 4.39
C ALA A 63 47.99 -11.46 2.98
N SER A 64 47.99 -12.77 2.71
CA SER A 64 48.60 -13.30 1.47
C SER A 64 47.73 -13.10 0.23
N ALA A 65 48.36 -12.78 -0.91
CA ALA A 65 47.68 -12.66 -2.20
C ALA A 65 46.88 -13.91 -2.58
N GLY A 66 45.57 -13.77 -2.80
CA GLY A 66 44.68 -14.82 -3.27
C GLY A 66 44.19 -15.81 -2.20
N ASP A 67 44.61 -15.66 -0.93
CA ASP A 67 43.93 -16.27 0.22
C ASP A 67 43.40 -15.25 1.23
N GLY A 68 43.98 -14.05 1.30
CA GLY A 68 43.59 -12.96 2.19
C GLY A 68 43.85 -13.22 3.68
N THR A 69 44.38 -14.39 4.05
CA THR A 69 44.45 -14.82 5.45
C THR A 69 45.62 -14.19 6.19
N TYR A 70 45.39 -13.76 7.44
CA TYR A 70 46.42 -13.20 8.31
C TYR A 70 46.31 -13.72 9.75
N THR A 71 47.37 -13.58 10.55
CA THR A 71 47.35 -13.92 11.98
C THR A 71 48.40 -13.15 12.78
N PHE A 72 47.97 -12.37 13.76
CA PHE A 72 48.80 -11.91 14.88
C PHE A 72 48.78 -12.95 16.00
N SER A 73 49.94 -13.39 16.48
CA SER A 73 50.09 -14.49 17.46
C SER A 73 50.89 -14.08 18.70
N ASN A 74 50.70 -14.81 19.80
CA ASN A 74 51.36 -14.57 21.10
C ASN A 74 50.92 -13.24 21.73
N LEU A 75 49.61 -12.97 21.66
CA LEU A 75 48.99 -11.78 22.23
C LEU A 75 48.66 -12.01 23.71
N ASP A 76 48.53 -10.92 24.48
CA ASP A 76 47.86 -10.90 25.78
C ASP A 76 46.58 -10.08 25.57
N LEU A 77 45.44 -10.77 25.56
CA LEU A 77 44.13 -10.17 25.32
C LEU A 77 43.38 -10.19 26.66
N ASP A 78 42.95 -9.03 27.16
CA ASP A 78 42.02 -8.93 28.28
C ASP A 78 40.62 -8.46 27.81
N GLU A 79 39.62 -8.64 28.66
CA GLU A 79 38.26 -8.13 28.42
C GLU A 79 38.23 -6.59 28.44
N ALA A 80 37.50 -6.00 27.49
CA ALA A 80 37.34 -4.57 27.27
C ALA A 80 38.58 -3.78 26.79
N ASP A 81 39.68 -4.46 26.46
CA ASP A 81 40.70 -3.89 25.56
C ASP A 81 40.09 -3.64 24.17
N ILE A 82 40.57 -2.62 23.45
CA ILE A 82 40.16 -2.33 22.08
C ILE A 82 41.32 -2.61 21.14
N ALA A 83 41.06 -3.39 20.09
CA ALA A 83 42.01 -3.69 19.01
C ALA A 83 41.55 -3.01 17.72
N THR A 84 42.48 -2.34 17.04
CA THR A 84 42.29 -1.86 15.66
C THR A 84 43.27 -2.60 14.76
N VAL A 85 42.76 -3.29 13.73
CA VAL A 85 43.58 -3.80 12.63
C VAL A 85 43.33 -2.91 11.42
N TYR A 86 44.39 -2.44 10.77
CA TYR A 86 44.32 -1.58 9.59
C TYR A 86 45.29 -2.02 8.50
N MET A 87 44.94 -1.75 7.24
CA MET A 87 45.79 -2.00 6.08
C MET A 87 46.81 -0.86 5.91
N ASP A 88 48.10 -1.17 6.02
CA ASP A 88 49.21 -0.20 5.95
C ASP A 88 49.77 -0.14 4.51
N ASN A 89 49.91 1.07 3.95
CA ASN A 89 50.70 1.37 2.75
C ASN A 89 50.37 0.46 1.55
N SER A 90 49.07 0.29 1.31
CA SER A 90 48.49 -0.68 0.37
C SER A 90 47.77 0.00 -0.81
N SER A 91 47.42 -0.76 -1.86
CA SER A 91 46.49 -0.28 -2.91
C SER A 91 45.02 -0.33 -2.47
N TYR A 92 44.77 -0.95 -1.32
CA TYR A 92 43.49 -1.12 -0.66
C TYR A 92 43.65 -0.67 0.79
N GLU A 93 42.78 0.20 1.25
CA GLU A 93 42.82 0.74 2.60
C GLU A 93 41.53 0.37 3.33
N GLY A 94 41.57 0.30 4.66
CA GLY A 94 40.41 -0.06 5.49
C GLY A 94 40.85 -0.52 6.87
N CYS A 95 39.94 -0.45 7.84
CA CYS A 95 40.25 -0.82 9.22
C CYS A 95 39.04 -1.42 9.94
N VAL A 96 39.32 -2.32 10.90
CA VAL A 96 38.33 -2.92 11.81
C VAL A 96 38.71 -2.62 13.25
N ILE A 97 37.72 -2.20 14.05
CA ILE A 97 37.86 -1.87 15.46
C ILE A 97 36.98 -2.83 16.24
N SER A 98 37.58 -3.64 17.13
CA SER A 98 36.85 -4.60 17.97
C SER A 98 37.15 -4.45 19.45
N ARG A 99 36.08 -4.47 20.27
CA ARG A 99 36.15 -4.58 21.73
C ARG A 99 36.32 -6.05 22.12
N LEU A 100 37.39 -6.38 22.81
CA LEU A 100 37.78 -7.76 23.08
C LEU A 100 37.14 -8.36 24.35
N ASN A 101 37.04 -9.70 24.38
CA ASN A 101 36.53 -10.49 25.49
C ASN A 101 37.60 -11.31 26.23
N GLY A 102 38.88 -11.08 25.92
CA GLY A 102 40.02 -11.84 26.47
C GLY A 102 40.23 -13.23 25.87
N LEU A 103 39.58 -13.58 24.76
CA LEU A 103 39.80 -14.80 23.99
C LEU A 103 40.36 -14.48 22.59
N SER A 104 40.82 -15.52 21.89
CA SER A 104 41.31 -15.38 20.51
C SER A 104 40.17 -15.14 19.53
N VAL A 105 40.40 -14.26 18.55
CA VAL A 105 39.45 -13.93 17.47
C VAL A 105 39.94 -14.57 16.17
N SER A 106 39.07 -15.32 15.49
CA SER A 106 39.44 -16.18 14.34
C SER A 106 38.97 -15.67 12.99
N ASP A 107 38.12 -14.65 13.01
CA ASP A 107 37.22 -14.21 11.96
C ASP A 107 37.08 -12.68 11.98
N LEU A 108 38.14 -11.97 12.41
CA LEU A 108 38.21 -10.50 12.41
C LEU A 108 38.51 -10.00 10.99
N ASP A 109 37.58 -10.27 10.07
CA ASP A 109 37.76 -9.96 8.65
C ASP A 109 37.81 -8.44 8.38
N LEU A 110 38.58 -8.04 7.36
CA LEU A 110 38.72 -6.64 6.92
C LEU A 110 38.23 -6.48 5.47
N TYR A 111 37.52 -5.39 5.20
CA TYR A 111 37.02 -5.06 3.86
C TYR A 111 37.64 -3.75 3.35
N GLY A 112 38.06 -3.73 2.09
CA GLY A 112 38.63 -2.56 1.43
C GLY A 112 37.58 -1.45 1.25
N GLN A 113 37.94 -0.22 1.66
CA GLN A 113 37.07 0.97 1.76
C GLN A 113 36.03 0.92 2.90
N TYR A 114 36.26 0.15 3.96
CA TYR A 114 35.39 0.12 5.14
C TYR A 114 36.12 0.52 6.43
N VAL A 115 35.38 1.18 7.31
CA VAL A 115 35.64 1.31 8.74
C VAL A 115 34.61 0.42 9.44
N ILE A 116 35.06 -0.69 10.01
CA ILE A 116 34.21 -1.75 10.56
C ILE A 116 34.18 -1.67 12.10
N ILE A 117 32.98 -1.60 12.67
CA ILE A 117 32.71 -1.59 14.12
C ILE A 117 32.28 -2.99 14.56
N ARG A 118 33.03 -3.58 15.50
CA ARG A 118 32.79 -4.93 16.03
C ARG A 118 32.90 -5.02 17.55
N SER A 119 32.36 -6.06 18.15
CA SER A 119 32.50 -6.34 19.57
C SER A 119 32.48 -7.83 19.85
N GLU A 120 33.58 -8.38 20.36
CA GLU A 120 33.64 -9.76 20.87
C GLU A 120 32.83 -9.93 22.18
N THR A 121 32.12 -8.89 22.62
CA THR A 121 31.40 -8.79 23.89
C THR A 121 29.95 -8.34 23.66
N ALA A 122 29.09 -8.51 24.66
CA ALA A 122 27.74 -7.94 24.65
C ALA A 122 27.69 -6.42 24.95
N GLN A 123 28.81 -5.71 24.96
CA GLN A 123 28.86 -4.26 25.16
C GLN A 123 29.07 -3.55 23.82
N ALA A 124 28.35 -2.44 23.63
CA ALA A 124 28.51 -1.61 22.44
C ALA A 124 29.91 -0.98 22.35
N ILE A 125 30.34 -0.70 21.12
CA ILE A 125 31.40 0.29 20.86
C ILE A 125 30.80 1.69 20.89
N THR A 126 31.57 2.67 21.37
CA THR A 126 31.21 4.09 21.37
C THR A 126 32.23 4.92 20.61
N ASN A 127 31.87 6.16 20.26
CA ASN A 127 32.82 7.13 19.68
C ASN A 127 34.03 7.38 20.61
N SER A 128 33.88 7.19 21.94
CA SER A 128 35.02 7.28 22.87
C SER A 128 35.95 6.07 22.78
N ASP A 129 35.45 4.89 22.46
CA ASP A 129 36.31 3.72 22.21
C ASP A 129 37.05 3.90 20.89
N LEU A 130 36.36 4.38 19.84
CA LEU A 130 36.98 4.73 18.55
C LEU A 130 38.10 5.77 18.69
N ASN A 131 37.89 6.83 19.49
CA ASN A 131 38.92 7.82 19.80
C ASN A 131 40.14 7.23 20.53
N ASN A 132 39.93 6.21 21.36
CA ASN A 132 41.01 5.52 22.06
C ASN A 132 41.75 4.52 21.15
N ALA A 133 41.02 3.94 20.21
CA ALA A 133 41.44 2.96 19.22
C ALA A 133 42.12 3.57 17.97
N ASP A 134 42.13 4.90 17.87
CA ASP A 134 42.91 5.67 16.91
C ASP A 134 44.35 5.85 17.43
N SER A 135 45.33 5.59 16.55
CA SER A 135 46.77 5.74 16.83
C SER A 135 47.36 7.05 16.28
N GLY A 136 46.59 7.81 15.49
CA GLY A 136 47.02 8.99 14.74
C GLY A 136 47.75 8.66 13.43
N ASP A 137 47.61 7.44 12.94
CA ASP A 137 48.14 6.92 11.68
C ASP A 137 47.16 7.21 10.53
N ASP A 138 47.64 7.66 9.37
CA ASP A 138 46.79 8.04 8.24
C ASP A 138 46.14 6.87 7.51
N ASP A 139 46.48 5.62 7.88
CA ASP A 139 45.79 4.42 7.43
C ASP A 139 44.58 3.98 8.30
N ILE A 140 44.31 4.68 9.40
CA ILE A 140 43.05 4.57 10.14
C ILE A 140 42.05 5.59 9.57
N LYS A 141 41.07 5.11 8.79
CA LYS A 141 40.23 5.94 7.89
C LYS A 141 39.01 6.56 8.57
N TYR A 142 39.17 6.95 9.82
CA TYR A 142 38.20 7.74 10.58
C TYR A 142 38.94 8.67 11.57
N ASN A 143 38.26 9.74 11.99
CA ASN A 143 38.73 10.63 13.04
C ASN A 143 37.57 10.94 14.01
N VAL A 144 37.84 10.90 15.31
CA VAL A 144 36.90 11.37 16.33
C VAL A 144 37.32 12.76 16.83
N SER A 145 36.42 13.74 16.73
CA SER A 145 36.66 15.11 17.18
C SER A 145 35.64 15.53 18.24
N GLY A 146 36.08 15.59 19.49
CA GLY A 146 35.17 15.71 20.62
C GLY A 146 34.36 14.41 20.75
N PRO A 147 33.02 14.45 20.73
CA PRO A 147 32.20 13.23 20.68
C PRO A 147 31.87 12.76 19.26
N ASN A 148 32.23 13.51 18.21
CA ASN A 148 31.73 13.27 16.84
C ASN A 148 32.68 12.39 16.04
N LEU A 149 32.13 11.37 15.38
CA LEU A 149 32.83 10.49 14.43
C LEU A 149 32.72 11.04 13.01
N SER A 150 33.83 11.14 12.30
CA SER A 150 33.88 11.32 10.85
C SER A 150 34.63 10.15 10.24
N VAL A 151 34.01 9.43 9.31
CA VAL A 151 34.67 8.46 8.43
C VAL A 151 35.17 9.20 7.19
N ASP A 152 36.31 8.78 6.65
CA ASP A 152 36.94 9.47 5.52
C ASP A 152 36.14 9.37 4.23
N SER A 153 36.36 10.34 3.33
CA SER A 153 35.64 10.40 2.06
C SER A 153 36.00 9.21 1.15
N GLY A 154 34.98 8.50 0.67
CA GLY A 154 35.12 7.25 -0.08
C GLY A 154 35.06 5.99 0.78
N PHE A 155 35.09 6.10 2.11
CA PHE A 155 34.98 4.97 3.03
C PHE A 155 33.57 4.83 3.59
N LYS A 156 33.14 3.58 3.78
CA LYS A 156 31.89 3.22 4.44
C LYS A 156 32.07 3.02 5.93
N LEU A 157 31.05 3.33 6.72
CA LEU A 157 30.91 2.81 8.08
C LEU A 157 30.12 1.50 8.03
N LEU A 158 30.65 0.42 8.60
CA LEU A 158 29.92 -0.84 8.80
C LEU A 158 29.77 -1.15 10.28
N VAL A 159 28.54 -1.31 10.75
CA VAL A 159 28.25 -1.93 12.06
C VAL A 159 27.95 -3.40 11.83
N TRP A 160 28.84 -4.27 12.29
CA TRP A 160 28.84 -5.70 11.98
C TRP A 160 27.63 -6.46 12.54
N ASP A 161 27.21 -7.55 11.87
CA ASP A 161 26.07 -8.38 12.29
C ASP A 161 26.17 -8.77 13.77
N SER A 162 25.03 -8.66 14.47
CA SER A 162 24.85 -8.95 15.89
C SER A 162 25.66 -8.11 16.90
N ASP A 163 26.55 -7.23 16.44
CA ASP A 163 27.32 -6.32 17.29
C ASP A 163 26.58 -5.00 17.53
N ALA A 164 26.95 -4.24 18.56
CA ALA A 164 26.29 -3.00 18.93
C ALA A 164 27.21 -1.77 18.82
N PHE A 165 26.67 -0.68 18.30
CA PHE A 165 27.29 0.64 18.25
C PHE A 165 26.39 1.67 18.93
N ALA A 166 26.92 2.32 19.97
CA ALA A 166 26.27 3.36 20.76
C ALA A 166 27.02 4.69 20.56
N PRO A 167 26.71 5.44 19.49
CA PRO A 167 27.41 6.68 19.17
C PRO A 167 27.13 7.77 20.21
N GLY A 168 28.18 8.25 20.88
CA GLY A 168 28.08 9.32 21.88
C GLY A 168 28.01 10.75 21.32
N GLY A 169 27.82 10.90 20.01
CA GLY A 169 27.83 12.16 19.26
C GLY A 169 27.59 11.92 17.77
N ASN A 170 27.69 12.99 16.97
CA ASN A 170 27.34 12.94 15.54
C ASN A 170 28.19 11.94 14.75
N ILE A 171 27.63 11.44 13.65
CA ILE A 171 28.29 10.58 12.67
C ILE A 171 28.27 11.28 11.31
N THR A 172 29.40 11.33 10.62
CA THR A 172 29.49 11.69 9.19
C THR A 172 30.22 10.58 8.44
N ALA A 173 29.65 10.09 7.33
CA ALA A 173 30.25 9.01 6.53
C ALA A 173 29.83 9.08 5.04
N SER A 174 30.63 8.48 4.14
CA SER A 174 30.28 8.44 2.71
C SER A 174 29.17 7.46 2.38
N SER A 175 29.00 6.42 3.20
CA SER A 175 27.85 5.50 3.24
C SER A 175 27.87 4.79 4.58
N LEU A 176 26.71 4.28 5.01
CA LEU A 176 26.58 3.54 6.27
C LEU A 176 25.80 2.25 5.99
N ASP A 177 26.41 1.12 6.33
CA ASP A 177 25.80 -0.20 6.31
C ASP A 177 25.67 -0.70 7.76
N ASN A 178 24.44 -0.88 8.25
CA ASN A 178 24.16 -1.39 9.60
C ASN A 178 23.60 -2.81 9.52
N GLU A 179 24.41 -3.79 9.88
CA GLU A 179 24.01 -5.19 10.06
C GLU A 179 23.75 -5.53 11.52
N GLY A 180 24.41 -4.82 12.44
CA GLY A 180 24.24 -4.96 13.89
C GLY A 180 23.14 -4.07 14.47
N VAL A 181 23.42 -3.47 15.64
CA VAL A 181 22.50 -2.61 16.39
C VAL A 181 23.10 -1.21 16.54
N MET A 182 22.45 -0.19 15.97
CA MET A 182 22.68 1.19 16.39
C MET A 182 21.72 1.55 17.53
N ASP A 183 22.29 1.67 18.74
CA ASP A 183 21.60 2.01 19.98
C ASP A 183 21.83 3.51 20.27
N ILE A 184 20.85 4.34 19.88
CA ILE A 184 20.99 5.80 19.87
C ILE A 184 20.08 6.37 20.97
N ASP A 185 20.67 6.60 22.15
CA ASP A 185 19.96 7.03 23.37
C ASP A 185 19.78 8.56 23.52
N SER A 186 20.35 9.32 22.59
CA SER A 186 20.47 10.78 22.66
C SER A 186 20.40 11.45 21.29
N ASP A 187 20.01 12.73 21.27
CA ASP A 187 19.84 13.51 20.05
C ASP A 187 21.19 13.74 19.34
N ILE A 188 21.38 13.09 18.19
CA ILE A 188 22.56 13.23 17.32
C ILE A 188 22.17 13.60 15.88
N ALA A 189 23.15 14.08 15.11
CA ALA A 189 23.07 14.13 13.66
C ALA A 189 23.86 12.98 13.03
N ILE A 190 23.22 12.25 12.11
CA ILE A 190 23.84 11.27 11.22
C ILE A 190 23.80 11.87 9.81
N ASP A 191 24.96 11.99 9.17
CA ASP A 191 25.14 12.71 7.91
C ASP A 191 25.80 11.79 6.88
N ILE A 192 25.03 11.32 5.91
CA ILE A 192 25.44 10.28 4.97
C ILE A 192 25.50 10.82 3.54
N ASP A 193 26.73 11.05 3.06
CA ASP A 193 27.04 11.58 1.72
C ASP A 193 26.69 10.60 0.56
N GLY A 194 26.05 9.46 0.85
CA GLY A 194 25.73 8.40 -0.10
C GLY A 194 24.56 7.53 0.37
N THR A 195 24.75 6.21 0.39
CA THR A 195 23.67 5.26 0.72
C THR A 195 23.62 4.95 2.22
N PHE A 196 22.40 4.89 2.75
CA PHE A 196 22.09 4.33 4.06
C PHE A 196 21.45 2.94 3.89
N THR A 197 22.12 1.90 4.40
CA THR A 197 21.66 0.51 4.39
C THR A 197 21.44 0.04 5.83
N ASN A 198 20.28 -0.53 6.13
CA ASN A 198 19.99 -1.18 7.41
C ASN A 198 19.43 -2.59 7.18
N THR A 199 20.21 -3.60 7.50
CA THR A 199 19.78 -5.00 7.58
C THR A 199 19.59 -5.44 9.04
N GLY A 200 20.22 -4.74 9.99
CA GLY A 200 20.16 -4.97 11.43
C GLY A 200 19.04 -4.21 12.14
N THR A 201 19.38 -3.52 13.24
CA THR A 201 18.45 -2.70 14.05
C THR A 201 18.97 -1.28 14.23
N VAL A 202 18.09 -0.31 14.07
CA VAL A 202 18.31 1.10 14.43
C VAL A 202 17.17 1.53 15.34
N ASP A 203 17.48 1.89 16.57
CA ASP A 203 16.49 2.39 17.54
C ASP A 203 16.79 3.85 17.90
N LEU A 204 15.82 4.72 17.61
CA LEU A 204 15.86 6.16 17.90
C LEU A 204 14.82 6.53 18.98
N THR A 205 14.25 5.55 19.68
CA THR A 205 13.18 5.73 20.67
C THR A 205 13.54 6.77 21.73
N GLY A 206 12.73 7.82 21.82
CA GLY A 206 12.93 8.91 22.79
C GLY A 206 13.87 10.01 22.32
N THR A 207 14.51 9.87 21.15
CA THR A 207 15.32 10.92 20.52
C THR A 207 14.53 11.74 19.50
N SER A 208 15.08 12.90 19.16
CA SER A 208 14.69 13.78 18.06
C SER A 208 15.85 13.92 17.05
N SER A 209 16.63 12.85 16.88
CA SER A 209 17.82 12.81 16.03
C SER A 209 17.51 13.13 14.56
N THR A 210 18.52 13.61 13.84
CA THR A 210 18.42 13.95 12.41
C THR A 210 19.29 13.01 11.59
N ILE A 211 18.75 12.51 10.46
CA ILE A 211 19.49 11.66 9.52
C ILE A 211 19.41 12.29 8.14
N ASN A 212 20.52 12.79 7.63
CA ASN A 212 20.63 13.29 6.26
C ASN A 212 21.20 12.19 5.36
N VAL A 213 20.63 12.01 4.17
CA VAL A 213 21.04 11.00 3.21
C VAL A 213 20.98 11.60 1.80
N THR A 214 22.13 11.75 1.15
CA THR A 214 22.14 12.27 -0.23
C THR A 214 21.71 11.22 -1.25
N GLY A 215 22.03 9.95 -0.99
CA GLY A 215 21.82 8.82 -1.90
C GLY A 215 20.54 8.03 -1.62
N SER A 216 20.66 6.71 -1.65
CA SER A 216 19.53 5.80 -1.48
C SER A 216 19.33 5.40 -0.02
N TRP A 217 18.10 5.04 0.34
CA TRP A 217 17.73 4.45 1.61
C TRP A 217 17.26 3.02 1.39
N THR A 218 17.90 2.05 2.05
CA THR A 218 17.49 0.64 2.01
C THR A 218 17.38 0.10 3.43
N ASN A 219 16.15 -0.08 3.92
CA ASN A 219 15.88 -0.79 5.15
C ASN A 219 15.28 -2.16 4.84
N THR A 220 15.94 -3.23 5.27
CA THR A 220 15.38 -4.60 5.35
C THR A 220 15.44 -5.16 6.77
N GLY A 221 16.01 -4.41 7.71
CA GLY A 221 16.03 -4.67 9.14
C GLY A 221 14.94 -3.93 9.91
N THR A 222 15.17 -3.74 11.21
CA THR A 222 14.30 -2.96 12.10
C THR A 222 14.74 -1.51 12.13
N PHE A 223 13.81 -0.58 11.88
CA PHE A 223 14.01 0.85 12.04
C PHE A 223 12.89 1.41 12.92
N THR A 224 13.24 1.92 14.10
CA THR A 224 12.31 2.58 15.03
C THR A 224 12.59 4.07 15.02
N ALA A 225 11.75 4.85 14.35
CA ALA A 225 12.02 6.27 14.05
C ALA A 225 12.08 7.20 15.28
N GLY A 226 11.50 6.85 16.43
CA GLY A 226 11.37 7.81 17.55
C GLY A 226 10.63 9.08 17.11
N ASN A 227 11.16 10.26 17.47
CA ASN A 227 10.71 11.55 16.92
C ASN A 227 11.67 12.10 15.85
N SER A 228 12.45 11.24 15.19
CA SER A 228 13.52 11.66 14.28
C SER A 228 13.01 12.37 13.02
N THR A 229 13.92 13.08 12.35
CA THR A 229 13.71 13.62 11.02
C THR A 229 14.72 13.02 10.05
N VAL A 230 14.22 12.36 9.00
CA VAL A 230 15.06 11.92 7.87
C VAL A 230 14.97 12.98 6.76
N THR A 231 16.12 13.40 6.23
CA THR A 231 16.22 14.38 5.15
C THR A 231 16.95 13.79 3.95
N PHE A 232 16.30 13.81 2.79
CA PHE A 232 16.92 13.53 1.50
C PHE A 232 17.40 14.83 0.85
N ASP A 233 18.71 15.04 0.83
CA ASP A 233 19.37 16.31 0.45
C ASP A 233 20.44 16.14 -0.64
N GLY A 234 20.31 15.08 -1.45
CA GLY A 234 21.16 14.86 -2.62
C GLY A 234 20.77 15.64 -3.87
N ASP A 235 21.64 15.57 -4.88
CA ASP A 235 21.45 16.13 -6.23
C ASP A 235 21.55 15.06 -7.34
N ASN A 236 21.77 13.80 -6.98
CA ASN A 236 21.84 12.65 -7.87
C ASN A 236 20.44 12.09 -8.20
N THR A 237 20.31 11.55 -9.42
CA THR A 237 19.06 10.98 -9.93
C THR A 237 19.09 9.47 -9.88
N GLY A 238 17.94 8.84 -9.59
CA GLY A 238 17.82 7.37 -9.61
C GLY A 238 18.14 6.73 -8.26
N ASN A 239 18.11 7.52 -7.18
CA ASN A 239 18.11 6.98 -5.83
C ASN A 239 16.83 6.18 -5.59
N ILE A 240 16.88 5.27 -4.62
CA ILE A 240 15.72 4.47 -4.19
C ILE A 240 15.42 4.71 -2.72
N ILE A 241 14.15 4.53 -2.35
CA ILE A 241 13.70 4.45 -0.95
C ILE A 241 12.96 3.13 -0.78
N ASN A 242 13.61 2.17 -0.15
CA ASN A 242 12.95 0.96 0.37
C ASN A 242 12.84 1.10 1.89
N SER A 243 11.64 1.33 2.39
CA SER A 243 11.34 1.50 3.83
C SER A 243 11.41 0.18 4.61
N GLY A 244 11.35 -0.98 3.93
CA GLY A 244 11.12 -2.28 4.58
C GLY A 244 9.75 -2.39 5.27
N GLY A 245 8.83 -1.46 5.00
CA GLY A 245 7.57 -1.30 5.75
C GLY A 245 7.71 -0.59 7.10
N ALA A 246 8.89 -0.06 7.44
CA ALA A 246 9.05 0.80 8.60
C ALA A 246 8.52 2.22 8.32
N ALA A 247 7.91 2.85 9.32
CA ALA A 247 7.48 4.24 9.22
C ALA A 247 8.63 5.20 9.55
N PHE A 248 8.71 6.30 8.82
CA PHE A 248 9.45 7.50 9.25
C PHE A 248 8.60 8.26 10.27
N ASN A 249 9.23 9.08 11.14
CA ASN A 249 8.46 10.05 11.93
C ASN A 249 8.26 11.32 11.10
N ASN A 250 9.30 12.13 10.92
CA ASN A 250 9.33 13.22 9.95
C ASN A 250 10.21 12.84 8.74
N LEU A 251 9.77 13.21 7.53
CA LEU A 251 10.49 12.95 6.28
C LEU A 251 10.55 14.19 5.39
N THR A 252 11.75 14.65 5.04
CA THR A 252 11.96 15.88 4.25
C THR A 252 12.74 15.61 2.96
N PHE A 253 12.35 16.26 1.86
CA PHE A 253 13.09 16.31 0.59
C PHE A 253 13.55 17.74 0.31
N ASN A 254 14.88 17.95 0.33
CA ASN A 254 15.51 19.26 0.29
C ASN A 254 16.78 19.28 -0.59
N SER A 255 16.68 18.74 -1.81
CA SER A 255 17.78 18.73 -2.79
C SER A 255 18.40 20.13 -3.06
N PRO A 256 19.70 20.38 -2.81
CA PRO A 256 20.32 21.70 -2.87
C PRO A 256 20.22 22.42 -4.22
N THR A 257 20.29 21.67 -5.33
CA THR A 257 20.08 22.20 -6.69
C THR A 257 18.73 21.85 -7.28
N GLY A 258 17.94 21.03 -6.58
CA GLY A 258 16.62 20.55 -7.02
C GLY A 258 16.66 19.40 -8.03
N ASN A 259 17.84 18.82 -8.28
CA ASN A 259 18.03 17.73 -9.25
C ASN A 259 17.91 16.33 -8.63
N GLY A 260 17.91 16.20 -7.30
CA GLY A 260 17.79 14.92 -6.61
C GLY A 260 16.47 14.22 -6.95
N VAL A 261 16.53 12.92 -7.27
CA VAL A 261 15.34 12.10 -7.58
C VAL A 261 15.39 10.78 -6.82
N TRP A 262 14.41 10.59 -5.94
CA TRP A 262 14.19 9.37 -5.16
C TRP A 262 12.93 8.66 -5.63
N ASN A 263 13.09 7.39 -5.96
CA ASN A 263 12.00 6.51 -6.41
C ASN A 263 11.62 5.60 -5.24
N LEU A 264 10.34 5.58 -4.88
CA LEU A 264 9.83 4.68 -3.85
C LEU A 264 9.90 3.22 -4.32
N GLN A 265 10.11 2.30 -3.37
CA GLN A 265 10.12 0.86 -3.60
C GLN A 265 9.40 0.16 -2.44
N GLY A 266 8.07 0.10 -2.55
CA GLY A 266 7.16 -0.36 -1.51
C GLY A 266 6.65 0.78 -0.62
N ASP A 267 5.51 0.55 0.02
CA ASP A 267 4.68 1.59 0.65
C ASP A 267 5.44 2.49 1.65
N LEU A 268 5.06 3.77 1.64
CA LEU A 268 5.61 4.80 2.50
C LEU A 268 4.62 5.16 3.62
N SER A 269 5.08 5.07 4.86
CA SER A 269 4.38 5.62 6.03
C SER A 269 5.24 6.70 6.67
N VAL A 270 4.64 7.88 6.91
CA VAL A 270 5.25 8.98 7.67
C VAL A 270 4.29 9.33 8.81
N ALA A 271 4.74 9.19 10.06
CA ALA A 271 3.88 9.31 11.23
C ALA A 271 3.53 10.77 11.59
N ASP A 272 4.31 11.73 11.12
CA ASP A 272 4.17 13.18 11.35
C ASP A 272 4.18 13.90 9.99
N GLU A 273 5.15 14.79 9.68
CA GLU A 273 5.19 15.55 8.43
C GLU A 273 6.00 14.88 7.30
N LEU A 274 5.40 14.75 6.11
CA LEU A 274 6.10 14.63 4.83
C LEU A 274 6.26 16.00 4.18
N SER A 275 7.51 16.48 4.08
CA SER A 275 7.84 17.82 3.58
C SER A 275 8.65 17.75 2.27
N ILE A 276 8.18 18.42 1.21
CA ILE A 276 8.92 18.59 -0.05
C ILE A 276 9.21 20.08 -0.27
N THR A 277 10.48 20.47 -0.07
CA THR A 277 11.00 21.82 -0.33
C THR A 277 11.78 21.87 -1.63
N SER A 278 12.47 20.79 -2.02
CA SER A 278 13.28 20.72 -3.25
C SER A 278 13.62 19.27 -3.65
N GLY A 279 13.89 19.04 -4.93
CA GLY A 279 14.11 17.69 -5.49
C GLY A 279 12.81 17.01 -5.92
N THR A 280 12.86 15.71 -6.16
CA THR A 280 11.71 14.89 -6.59
C THR A 280 11.56 13.63 -5.74
N LEU A 281 10.40 13.44 -5.13
CA LEU A 281 9.92 12.13 -4.70
C LEU A 281 8.97 11.59 -5.79
N ASP A 282 9.26 10.39 -6.30
CA ASP A 282 8.38 9.65 -7.19
C ASP A 282 7.89 8.38 -6.51
N CYS A 283 6.59 8.35 -6.21
CA CYS A 283 5.95 7.25 -5.48
C CYS A 283 5.56 6.07 -6.39
N GLY A 284 5.74 6.19 -7.71
CA GLY A 284 5.52 5.07 -8.64
C GLY A 284 4.11 4.49 -8.55
N THR A 285 3.97 3.27 -8.02
CA THR A 285 2.69 2.57 -7.79
C THR A 285 2.53 2.11 -6.34
N ASP A 286 3.27 2.67 -5.41
CA ASP A 286 3.31 2.28 -4.00
C ASP A 286 2.44 3.24 -3.15
N ASP A 287 1.78 2.73 -2.10
CA ASP A 287 0.88 3.54 -1.28
C ASP A 287 1.66 4.56 -0.43
N VAL A 288 1.05 5.72 -0.15
CA VAL A 288 1.64 6.76 0.72
C VAL A 288 0.64 7.16 1.79
N THR A 289 0.99 6.95 3.05
CA THR A 289 0.19 7.42 4.21
C THR A 289 1.01 8.39 5.06
N VAL A 290 0.46 9.58 5.32
CA VAL A 290 1.11 10.63 6.11
C VAL A 290 0.14 11.29 7.09
N GLU A 291 0.62 11.86 8.20
CA GLU A 291 -0.19 12.82 8.98
C GLU A 291 -0.24 14.15 8.23
N ASP A 292 0.78 14.99 8.29
CA ASP A 292 0.83 16.25 7.54
C ASP A 292 1.55 16.08 6.18
N PHE A 293 0.94 16.58 5.10
CA PHE A 293 1.57 16.71 3.79
C PHE A 293 1.89 18.18 3.50
N THR A 294 3.18 18.50 3.34
CA THR A 294 3.65 19.86 3.06
C THR A 294 4.51 19.90 1.79
N GLN A 295 4.02 20.55 0.75
CA GLN A 295 4.79 20.88 -0.45
C GLN A 295 4.93 22.40 -0.60
N THR A 296 6.17 22.86 -0.56
CA THR A 296 6.55 24.28 -0.75
C THR A 296 7.46 24.48 -1.96
N GLY A 297 8.05 23.41 -2.46
CA GLY A 297 8.86 23.39 -3.68
C GLY A 297 8.99 21.97 -4.24
N GLY A 298 10.08 21.72 -4.98
CA GLY A 298 10.35 20.42 -5.60
C GLY A 298 9.23 19.88 -6.50
N THR A 299 9.23 18.57 -6.68
CA THR A 299 8.20 17.78 -7.36
C THR A 299 7.77 16.62 -6.45
N PHE A 300 6.47 16.39 -6.35
CA PHE A 300 5.91 15.19 -5.74
C PHE A 300 5.10 14.49 -6.83
N SER A 301 5.57 13.32 -7.27
CA SER A 301 4.82 12.43 -8.16
C SER A 301 4.06 11.44 -7.29
N ALA A 302 2.75 11.67 -7.19
CA ALA A 302 1.85 10.89 -6.37
C ALA A 302 1.72 9.44 -6.87
N PRO A 303 1.19 8.51 -6.05
CA PRO A 303 0.99 7.14 -6.48
C PRO A 303 0.11 7.04 -7.75
N TYR A 304 0.58 6.27 -8.73
CA TYR A 304 -0.15 6.02 -9.96
C TYR A 304 -1.26 5.00 -9.73
N LEU A 305 -2.49 5.37 -10.10
CA LEU A 305 -3.65 4.48 -10.03
C LEU A 305 -3.53 3.34 -11.06
N VAL A 306 -2.95 2.22 -10.63
CA VAL A 306 -3.23 0.90 -11.21
C VAL A 306 -4.66 0.47 -10.85
N SER A 307 -5.23 -0.46 -11.61
CA SER A 307 -6.63 -0.86 -11.42
C SER A 307 -6.87 -1.65 -10.13
N ASP A 308 -7.84 -1.20 -9.32
CA ASP A 308 -8.55 -1.88 -8.20
C ASP A 308 -7.82 -3.12 -7.59
N PRO A 309 -7.21 -3.02 -6.39
CA PRO A 309 -7.36 -1.94 -5.39
C PRO A 309 -6.82 -0.58 -5.85
N GLU A 310 -7.44 0.49 -5.35
CA GLU A 310 -6.93 1.87 -5.54
C GLU A 310 -5.62 2.01 -4.76
N VAL A 311 -4.59 2.57 -5.40
CA VAL A 311 -3.34 3.00 -4.75
C VAL A 311 -3.46 4.51 -4.54
N ASP A 312 -3.27 4.95 -3.30
CA ASP A 312 -3.76 6.24 -2.81
C ASP A 312 -2.69 7.02 -2.03
N LEU A 313 -2.69 8.35 -2.16
CA LEU A 313 -2.08 9.24 -1.17
C LEU A 313 -3.12 9.48 -0.06
N THR A 314 -2.90 8.91 1.12
CA THR A 314 -3.74 9.13 2.30
C THR A 314 -3.09 10.14 3.23
N VAL A 315 -3.83 11.19 3.58
CA VAL A 315 -3.41 12.24 4.51
C VAL A 315 -4.42 12.31 5.66
N THR A 316 -3.95 12.11 6.90
CA THR A 316 -4.78 12.13 8.12
C THR A 316 -4.72 13.46 8.88
N GLY A 317 -3.73 14.30 8.58
CA GLY A 317 -3.58 15.68 9.04
C GLY A 317 -3.91 16.69 7.94
N ASN A 318 -3.07 17.68 7.72
CA ASN A 318 -3.29 18.80 6.80
C ASN A 318 -2.66 18.54 5.42
N PHE A 319 -3.24 19.15 4.39
CA PHE A 319 -2.69 19.14 3.03
C PHE A 319 -2.27 20.56 2.63
N THR A 320 -0.98 20.82 2.57
CA THR A 320 -0.41 22.13 2.21
C THR A 320 0.36 22.02 0.90
N HIS A 321 -0.07 22.71 -0.15
CA HIS A 321 0.65 22.79 -1.42
C HIS A 321 0.72 24.24 -1.89
N THR A 322 1.77 24.93 -1.47
CA THR A 322 1.96 26.38 -1.65
C THR A 322 3.03 26.76 -2.68
N GLY A 323 3.75 25.76 -3.19
CA GLY A 323 4.73 25.88 -4.27
C GLY A 323 5.20 24.49 -4.72
N GLY A 324 6.04 24.44 -5.75
CA GLY A 324 6.48 23.17 -6.36
C GLY A 324 5.57 22.67 -7.47
N THR A 325 5.69 21.38 -7.78
CA THR A 325 4.84 20.64 -8.73
C THR A 325 4.24 19.42 -8.03
N PHE A 326 2.93 19.45 -7.79
CA PHE A 326 2.17 18.26 -7.42
C PHE A 326 1.73 17.54 -8.71
N ASP A 327 2.46 16.50 -9.12
CA ASP A 327 2.00 15.61 -10.19
C ASP A 327 1.10 14.54 -9.57
N HIS A 328 -0.20 14.70 -9.77
CA HIS A 328 -1.20 13.78 -9.24
C HIS A 328 -1.17 12.38 -9.88
N ASN A 329 -0.42 12.18 -10.97
CA ASN A 329 -0.14 10.88 -11.60
C ASN A 329 -1.36 9.96 -11.88
N ASN A 330 -2.53 10.54 -12.16
CA ASN A 330 -3.83 9.85 -12.23
C ASN A 330 -4.29 9.11 -10.94
N GLY A 331 -3.62 9.36 -9.82
CA GLY A 331 -3.91 8.81 -8.49
C GLY A 331 -5.13 9.41 -7.81
N THR A 332 -5.36 8.97 -6.58
CA THR A 332 -6.36 9.53 -5.68
C THR A 332 -5.69 10.10 -4.44
N VAL A 333 -6.15 11.28 -4.01
CA VAL A 333 -5.85 11.80 -2.68
C VAL A 333 -7.04 11.51 -1.77
N ILE A 334 -6.78 10.77 -0.69
CA ILE A 334 -7.72 10.57 0.42
C ILE A 334 -7.35 11.53 1.55
N LEU A 335 -8.35 12.24 2.03
CA LEU A 335 -8.26 13.06 3.24
C LEU A 335 -9.12 12.37 4.32
N ASP A 336 -8.47 11.58 5.20
CA ASP A 336 -9.13 10.69 6.18
C ASP A 336 -8.96 11.16 7.63
N GLY A 337 -8.65 12.44 7.81
CA GLY A 337 -8.44 13.05 9.11
C GLY A 337 -9.70 13.55 9.82
N GLU A 338 -9.50 14.06 11.03
CA GLU A 338 -10.47 14.80 11.83
C GLU A 338 -10.68 16.23 11.26
N ASP A 339 -10.33 17.30 11.96
CA ASP A 339 -10.34 18.64 11.36
C ASP A 339 -9.07 18.80 10.50
N GLN A 340 -9.24 18.97 9.17
CA GLN A 340 -8.13 19.10 8.22
C GLN A 340 -8.15 20.46 7.52
N LEU A 341 -6.98 21.09 7.37
CA LEU A 341 -6.76 22.27 6.52
C LEU A 341 -6.21 21.86 5.15
N ILE A 342 -6.72 22.49 4.10
CA ILE A 342 -6.20 22.44 2.74
C ILE A 342 -5.70 23.84 2.37
N SER A 343 -4.39 23.97 2.17
CA SER A 343 -3.69 25.23 1.92
C SER A 343 -3.04 25.27 0.54
N GLY A 344 -2.99 26.47 -0.06
CA GLY A 344 -2.59 26.71 -1.43
C GLY A 344 -3.57 26.16 -2.48
N SER A 345 -3.19 26.22 -3.76
CA SER A 345 -4.05 25.84 -4.90
C SER A 345 -3.51 24.58 -5.58
N THR A 346 -4.33 23.53 -5.65
CA THR A 346 -3.88 22.20 -6.11
C THR A 346 -4.78 21.66 -7.22
N THR A 347 -4.20 20.87 -8.13
CA THR A 347 -4.94 20.07 -9.10
C THR A 347 -4.87 18.61 -8.69
N PHE A 348 -6.02 18.01 -8.40
CA PHE A 348 -6.17 16.61 -8.05
C PHE A 348 -6.81 15.86 -9.21
N TYR A 349 -6.38 14.62 -9.46
CA TYR A 349 -7.10 13.75 -10.40
C TYR A 349 -8.38 13.21 -9.76
N ASN A 350 -8.25 12.36 -8.72
CA ASN A 350 -9.35 12.07 -7.80
C ASN A 350 -9.08 12.70 -6.42
N LEU A 351 -10.13 13.22 -5.78
CA LEU A 351 -10.12 13.67 -4.38
C LEU A 351 -11.27 13.02 -3.62
N LYS A 352 -10.97 12.41 -2.46
CA LYS A 352 -11.87 11.52 -1.72
C LYS A 352 -11.85 11.85 -0.22
N ARG A 353 -13.03 12.05 0.36
CA ARG A 353 -13.24 12.12 1.81
C ARG A 353 -14.62 11.61 2.21
N THR A 354 -14.67 10.80 3.27
CA THR A 354 -15.91 10.38 3.93
C THR A 354 -15.80 10.57 5.45
N HIS A 355 -16.14 11.75 5.97
CA HIS A 355 -15.99 12.08 7.40
C HIS A 355 -17.10 13.02 7.88
N SER A 356 -17.28 13.16 9.20
CA SER A 356 -18.23 14.11 9.82
C SER A 356 -17.58 15.38 10.40
N SER A 357 -16.26 15.49 10.25
CA SER A 357 -15.45 16.59 10.82
C SER A 357 -15.24 17.68 9.76
N SER A 358 -14.47 18.72 10.04
CA SER A 358 -14.35 19.83 9.10
C SER A 358 -13.18 19.70 8.13
N MET A 359 -13.43 20.23 6.94
CA MET A 359 -12.45 20.47 5.88
C MET A 359 -12.41 21.96 5.65
N THR A 360 -11.32 22.58 6.07
CA THR A 360 -11.08 24.02 5.93
C THR A 360 -10.26 24.25 4.69
N PHE A 361 -10.67 25.17 3.82
CA PHE A 361 -9.92 25.55 2.63
C PHE A 361 -9.36 26.96 2.80
N GLU A 362 -8.12 27.19 2.40
CA GLU A 362 -7.54 28.53 2.45
C GLU A 362 -8.33 29.54 1.58
N ALA A 363 -8.77 30.63 2.21
CA ALA A 363 -9.54 31.68 1.55
C ALA A 363 -8.79 32.26 0.33
N GLY A 364 -9.48 32.33 -0.81
CA GLY A 364 -8.91 32.79 -2.07
C GLY A 364 -8.23 31.72 -2.93
N GLN A 365 -7.93 30.53 -2.40
CA GLN A 365 -7.29 29.45 -3.16
C GLN A 365 -8.29 28.62 -3.98
N THR A 366 -7.79 27.94 -5.02
CA THR A 366 -8.59 27.11 -5.94
C THR A 366 -8.14 25.65 -5.90
N GLN A 367 -9.08 24.75 -5.62
CA GLN A 367 -8.89 23.31 -5.81
C GLN A 367 -9.50 22.87 -7.15
N THR A 368 -8.70 22.31 -8.05
CA THR A 368 -9.14 21.78 -9.34
C THR A 368 -9.23 20.26 -9.27
N ILE A 369 -10.33 19.67 -9.75
CA ILE A 369 -10.56 18.22 -9.76
C ILE A 369 -10.75 17.76 -11.21
N GLU A 370 -9.83 16.92 -11.71
CA GLU A 370 -9.86 16.49 -13.11
C GLU A 370 -10.80 15.31 -13.37
N LYS A 371 -10.94 14.38 -12.42
CA LYS A 371 -11.62 13.10 -12.66
C LYS A 371 -12.78 12.78 -11.73
N THR A 372 -12.54 12.71 -10.42
CA THR A 372 -13.57 12.29 -9.46
C THR A 372 -13.49 13.07 -8.16
N LEU A 373 -14.58 13.75 -7.78
CA LEU A 373 -14.75 14.31 -6.44
C LEU A 373 -15.70 13.47 -5.60
N THR A 374 -15.21 12.81 -4.55
CA THR A 374 -16.06 12.12 -3.57
C THR A 374 -15.99 12.84 -2.23
N LEU A 375 -17.06 13.52 -1.83
CA LEU A 375 -17.16 14.22 -0.54
C LEU A 375 -18.44 13.78 0.16
N LYS A 376 -18.32 13.12 1.31
CA LYS A 376 -19.46 12.51 2.01
C LYS A 376 -19.40 12.77 3.52
N GLY A 377 -20.51 13.26 4.08
CA GLY A 377 -20.80 13.07 5.52
C GLY A 377 -21.16 11.61 5.82
N THR A 378 -20.76 11.11 6.98
CA THR A 378 -20.99 9.72 7.40
C THR A 378 -22.48 9.39 7.57
N SER A 379 -23.32 10.38 7.89
CA SER A 379 -24.77 10.22 7.92
C SER A 379 -25.52 11.52 7.57
N PRO A 380 -26.84 11.50 7.31
CA PRO A 380 -27.65 12.71 7.17
C PRO A 380 -27.73 13.60 8.42
N ASN A 381 -27.25 13.13 9.58
CA ASN A 381 -27.08 13.92 10.80
C ASN A 381 -25.61 14.32 11.03
N ASP A 382 -24.66 13.52 10.52
CA ASP A 382 -23.22 13.64 10.75
C ASP A 382 -22.54 14.09 9.44
N LYS A 383 -22.62 15.40 9.19
CA LYS A 383 -22.28 16.00 7.89
C LYS A 383 -20.84 16.44 7.80
N LEU A 384 -20.24 16.26 6.62
CA LEU A 384 -18.93 16.81 6.31
C LEU A 384 -19.06 18.34 6.15
N GLN A 385 -18.27 19.09 6.90
CA GLN A 385 -18.31 20.55 6.90
C GLN A 385 -17.23 21.12 5.99
N LEU A 386 -17.62 21.77 4.89
CA LEU A 386 -16.69 22.42 3.94
C LEU A 386 -16.73 23.94 4.14
N LYS A 387 -15.64 24.54 4.62
CA LYS A 387 -15.60 25.96 5.03
C LYS A 387 -14.34 26.70 4.58
N SER A 388 -14.43 28.01 4.39
CA SER A 388 -13.26 28.89 4.22
C SER A 388 -12.47 29.05 5.53
N SER A 389 -11.16 29.25 5.44
CA SER A 389 -10.31 29.65 6.56
C SER A 389 -10.58 31.08 7.05
N VAL A 390 -11.22 31.92 6.22
CA VAL A 390 -11.59 33.30 6.58
C VAL A 390 -13.06 33.54 6.25
N ALA A 391 -13.90 33.64 7.29
CA ALA A 391 -15.34 33.85 7.15
C ALA A 391 -15.68 35.04 6.22
N GLY A 392 -16.62 34.82 5.30
CA GLY A 392 -17.03 35.82 4.30
C GLY A 392 -16.04 36.08 3.17
N ASN A 393 -14.94 35.33 3.07
CA ASN A 393 -14.03 35.34 1.92
C ASN A 393 -14.00 33.94 1.30
N PRO A 394 -14.38 33.77 0.02
CA PRO A 394 -14.63 32.45 -0.52
C PRO A 394 -13.35 31.64 -0.79
N TRP A 395 -13.45 30.32 -0.68
CA TRP A 395 -12.56 29.36 -1.35
C TRP A 395 -13.19 28.92 -2.68
N TYR A 396 -12.36 28.49 -3.64
CA TYR A 396 -12.81 28.13 -4.98
C TYR A 396 -12.65 26.64 -5.28
N ILE A 397 -13.60 26.08 -6.03
CA ILE A 397 -13.51 24.71 -6.57
C ILE A 397 -13.80 24.68 -8.07
N ASN A 398 -13.03 23.90 -8.81
CA ASN A 398 -13.13 23.75 -10.26
C ASN A 398 -13.14 22.28 -10.65
N ILE A 399 -14.32 21.68 -10.80
CA ILE A 399 -14.44 20.30 -11.31
C ILE A 399 -14.53 20.36 -12.83
N THR A 400 -13.53 19.81 -13.53
CA THR A 400 -13.43 19.88 -15.00
C THR A 400 -14.08 18.69 -15.73
N SER A 401 -14.58 17.71 -14.97
CA SER A 401 -15.31 16.54 -15.50
C SER A 401 -16.59 16.23 -14.71
N ASN A 402 -17.37 15.28 -15.21
CA ASN A 402 -18.72 14.99 -14.71
C ASN A 402 -18.72 13.94 -13.57
N GLY A 403 -17.55 13.60 -13.00
CA GLY A 403 -17.40 12.63 -11.93
C GLY A 403 -17.48 13.27 -10.55
N TYR A 404 -18.63 13.19 -9.89
CA TYR A 404 -18.73 13.55 -8.46
C TYR A 404 -19.75 12.69 -7.70
N SER A 405 -19.51 12.54 -6.40
CA SER A 405 -20.36 11.84 -5.43
C SER A 405 -20.42 12.65 -4.14
N SER A 406 -21.42 13.51 -4.01
CA SER A 406 -21.51 14.53 -2.96
C SER A 406 -22.80 14.39 -2.14
N ASN A 407 -22.70 13.91 -0.90
CA ASN A 407 -23.85 13.65 -0.02
C ASN A 407 -23.57 14.11 1.41
N ASN A 408 -24.62 14.49 2.16
CA ASN A 408 -24.51 14.83 3.60
C ASN A 408 -23.46 15.93 3.86
N LEU A 409 -23.48 17.01 3.09
CA LEU A 409 -22.54 18.14 3.24
C LEU A 409 -23.23 19.32 3.90
N ASP A 410 -22.48 20.09 4.68
CA ASP A 410 -22.77 21.50 4.95
C ASP A 410 -21.62 22.33 4.38
N VAL A 411 -21.94 23.34 3.56
CA VAL A 411 -20.97 24.10 2.76
C VAL A 411 -21.13 25.60 3.03
N SER A 412 -20.04 26.29 3.35
CA SER A 412 -20.01 27.73 3.56
C SER A 412 -18.82 28.40 2.87
N ASP A 413 -19.01 29.68 2.50
CA ASP A 413 -17.99 30.53 1.90
C ASP A 413 -17.29 29.86 0.68
N SER A 414 -18.06 29.22 -0.21
CA SER A 414 -17.54 28.44 -1.35
C SER A 414 -18.04 28.99 -2.70
N TRP A 415 -17.17 29.00 -3.71
CA TRP A 415 -17.52 29.31 -5.09
C TRP A 415 -17.05 28.20 -6.04
N ASN A 416 -18.00 27.39 -6.53
CA ASN A 416 -17.75 26.49 -7.66
C ASN A 416 -17.68 27.29 -8.98
N ILE A 417 -16.47 27.38 -9.55
CA ILE A 417 -16.17 28.08 -10.81
C ILE A 417 -16.14 27.13 -12.03
N GLY A 418 -16.29 25.82 -11.80
CA GLY A 418 -16.23 24.80 -12.84
C GLY A 418 -17.45 24.78 -13.78
N PRO A 419 -17.35 24.12 -14.96
CA PRO A 419 -18.42 24.02 -15.96
C PRO A 419 -19.70 23.34 -15.45
N GLU A 420 -19.61 22.43 -14.48
CA GLU A 420 -20.72 21.62 -14.01
C GLU A 420 -21.36 22.13 -12.71
N ILE A 421 -22.65 21.79 -12.51
CA ILE A 421 -23.36 22.00 -11.24
C ILE A 421 -23.16 20.78 -10.36
N ILE A 422 -22.69 20.99 -9.12
CA ILE A 422 -22.56 19.94 -8.10
C ILE A 422 -23.92 19.79 -7.42
N TYR A 423 -24.58 18.66 -7.65
CA TYR A 423 -25.79 18.29 -6.91
C TYR A 423 -25.41 17.61 -5.60
N VAL A 424 -25.92 18.12 -4.49
CA VAL A 424 -25.75 17.53 -3.15
C VAL A 424 -27.08 16.98 -2.66
N ALA A 425 -27.08 15.71 -2.22
CA ALA A 425 -28.23 15.12 -1.55
C ALA A 425 -28.08 15.20 -0.02
N SER A 426 -29.20 15.37 0.69
CA SER A 426 -29.29 15.34 2.17
C SER A 426 -28.44 16.37 2.93
N SER A 427 -27.96 17.43 2.27
CA SER A 427 -27.36 18.62 2.91
C SER A 427 -28.36 19.37 3.80
N SER A 428 -27.90 20.22 4.74
CA SER A 428 -28.78 21.13 5.51
C SER A 428 -28.54 22.59 5.18
N ASN A 429 -27.28 22.98 5.01
CA ASN A 429 -26.86 24.36 4.80
C ASN A 429 -25.88 24.45 3.62
N ILE A 430 -26.28 25.18 2.59
CA ILE A 430 -25.38 25.74 1.59
C ILE A 430 -25.51 27.26 1.79
N LEU A 431 -24.81 27.77 2.80
CA LEU A 431 -24.94 29.14 3.31
C LEU A 431 -23.82 30.03 2.73
N ASP A 432 -24.15 31.27 2.39
CA ASP A 432 -23.26 32.26 1.76
C ASP A 432 -22.40 31.72 0.62
N THR A 433 -23.08 31.50 -0.50
CA THR A 433 -22.44 31.40 -1.81
C THR A 433 -22.69 32.73 -2.54
N PHE A 434 -21.62 33.53 -2.71
CA PHE A 434 -21.61 35.00 -2.94
C PHE A 434 -22.15 35.54 -4.30
N SER A 435 -23.11 34.88 -4.96
CA SER A 435 -23.59 35.24 -6.30
C SER A 435 -24.87 34.48 -6.67
N ALA A 436 -25.66 35.01 -7.62
CA ALA A 436 -26.81 34.32 -8.21
C ALA A 436 -26.44 33.13 -9.12
N ASP A 437 -25.17 33.02 -9.52
CA ASP A 437 -24.67 31.99 -10.47
C ASP A 437 -24.01 30.79 -9.76
N HIS A 438 -24.40 30.48 -8.53
CA HIS A 438 -23.74 29.42 -7.75
C HIS A 438 -24.11 28.01 -8.18
N ARG A 439 -23.06 27.22 -8.42
CA ARG A 439 -23.11 25.86 -8.99
C ARG A 439 -23.05 24.77 -7.92
N TRP A 440 -23.61 25.06 -6.76
CA TRP A 440 -23.94 24.10 -5.70
C TRP A 440 -25.47 24.01 -5.63
N ALA A 441 -26.06 22.84 -5.91
CA ALA A 441 -27.51 22.69 -6.04
C ALA A 441 -28.08 21.58 -5.15
N TYR A 442 -29.23 21.88 -4.52
CA TYR A 442 -30.02 20.89 -3.80
C TYR A 442 -30.78 19.97 -4.76
N VAL A 443 -30.74 18.67 -4.48
CA VAL A 443 -31.77 17.75 -4.99
C VAL A 443 -33.02 17.88 -4.10
N HIS A 444 -33.91 18.81 -4.45
CA HIS A 444 -35.28 18.79 -3.90
C HIS A 444 -36.05 17.63 -4.55
N THR A 445 -36.30 16.56 -3.79
CA THR A 445 -37.38 15.63 -4.15
C THR A 445 -38.70 16.41 -4.05
N PRO A 446 -39.53 16.46 -5.10
CA PRO A 446 -40.81 17.16 -5.03
C PRO A 446 -41.68 16.50 -3.95
N PRO A 447 -42.44 17.26 -3.14
CA PRO A 447 -43.32 16.68 -2.14
C PRO A 447 -44.31 15.74 -2.83
N PRO A 448 -44.64 14.58 -2.23
CA PRO A 448 -45.59 13.65 -2.84
C PRO A 448 -46.92 14.37 -3.12
N PRO A 449 -47.56 14.12 -4.27
CA PRO A 449 -48.80 14.80 -4.63
C PRO A 449 -49.84 14.58 -3.53
N PRO A 450 -50.66 15.60 -3.20
CA PRO A 450 -51.64 15.48 -2.13
C PRO A 450 -52.57 14.30 -2.41
N PRO A 451 -52.90 13.48 -1.39
CA PRO A 451 -53.72 12.29 -1.59
C PRO A 451 -55.06 12.67 -2.25
N PRO A 452 -55.55 11.86 -3.20
CA PRO A 452 -56.80 12.16 -3.88
C PRO A 452 -57.95 12.27 -2.87
N PRO A 453 -58.92 13.19 -3.08
CA PRO A 453 -60.00 13.39 -2.13
C PRO A 453 -60.80 12.08 -1.93
N PRO A 454 -61.23 11.77 -0.70
CA PRO A 454 -61.87 10.50 -0.40
C PRO A 454 -63.16 10.34 -1.22
N PRO A 455 -63.42 9.14 -1.78
CA PRO A 455 -64.59 8.90 -2.60
C PRO A 455 -65.89 9.05 -1.79
N PRO A 456 -66.99 9.50 -2.42
CA PRO A 456 -68.28 9.63 -1.74
C PRO A 456 -68.83 8.27 -1.30
N PRO A 457 -69.60 8.20 -0.19
CA PRO A 457 -70.08 6.94 0.35
C PRO A 457 -71.05 6.22 -0.60
N PRO A 458 -71.01 4.88 -0.68
CA PRO A 458 -71.77 4.12 -1.67
C PRO A 458 -73.27 4.01 -1.33
N PRO A 459 -74.16 3.97 -2.34
CA PRO A 459 -75.58 3.69 -2.16
C PRO A 459 -75.85 2.20 -1.86
N PRO A 460 -77.01 1.86 -1.25
CA PRO A 460 -77.33 0.48 -0.85
C PRO A 460 -77.65 -0.44 -2.06
N PRO A 461 -77.38 -1.76 -1.94
CA PRO A 461 -77.42 -2.69 -3.07
C PRO A 461 -78.84 -3.22 -3.41
N PRO A 462 -79.22 -3.31 -4.70
CA PRO A 462 -80.35 -4.11 -5.18
C PRO A 462 -79.98 -5.60 -5.41
N PRO A 463 -80.97 -6.51 -5.51
CA PRO A 463 -80.75 -7.96 -5.61
C PRO A 463 -80.38 -8.45 -7.03
N PRO A 464 -79.78 -9.66 -7.15
CA PRO A 464 -79.19 -10.15 -8.42
C PRO A 464 -80.19 -10.87 -9.35
N PRO A 465 -80.04 -10.75 -10.68
CA PRO A 465 -80.62 -11.67 -11.68
C PRO A 465 -79.58 -12.70 -12.22
N PRO A 466 -80.03 -13.77 -12.94
CA PRO A 466 -79.19 -14.93 -13.31
C PRO A 466 -78.50 -14.80 -14.70
N PRO A 467 -77.58 -15.73 -15.06
CA PRO A 467 -76.77 -15.70 -16.30
C PRO A 467 -77.57 -16.17 -17.54
N PRO A 468 -77.11 -15.82 -18.77
CA PRO A 468 -76.25 -16.77 -19.52
C PRO A 468 -75.17 -16.17 -20.46
N GLU A 469 -74.13 -16.99 -20.67
CA GLU A 469 -73.39 -17.35 -21.91
C GLU A 469 -72.84 -16.30 -22.93
N GLU A 470 -71.57 -16.58 -23.31
CA GLU A 470 -70.84 -16.45 -24.60
C GLU A 470 -71.48 -15.64 -25.77
N ASP A 471 -70.73 -14.90 -26.60
CA ASP A 471 -69.34 -15.11 -27.04
C ASP A 471 -68.68 -13.83 -27.64
N ASP A 472 -67.46 -14.00 -28.20
CA ASP A 472 -66.74 -13.21 -29.22
C ASP A 472 -65.50 -12.39 -28.78
N ASP A 473 -64.35 -13.06 -28.90
CA ASP A 473 -62.99 -12.49 -28.91
C ASP A 473 -62.75 -11.48 -30.04
N ILE A 474 -62.14 -10.33 -29.72
CA ILE A 474 -61.47 -9.48 -30.72
C ILE A 474 -60.04 -9.97 -30.90
N SER A 475 -59.73 -10.50 -32.09
CA SER A 475 -58.45 -11.16 -32.37
C SER A 475 -57.22 -10.24 -32.23
N TRP A 476 -56.09 -10.84 -31.84
CA TRP A 476 -54.81 -10.17 -31.56
C TRP A 476 -54.22 -9.33 -32.71
N GLU A 477 -54.62 -9.54 -33.96
CA GLU A 477 -54.09 -8.79 -35.11
C GLU A 477 -54.58 -7.33 -35.21
N GLU A 478 -55.70 -6.98 -34.56
CA GLU A 478 -56.19 -5.59 -34.55
C GLU A 478 -55.53 -4.73 -33.46
N ALA A 479 -55.03 -5.35 -32.38
CA ALA A 479 -54.28 -4.65 -31.34
C ALA A 479 -52.86 -4.25 -31.79
N ASP A 480 -52.17 -5.12 -32.54
CA ASP A 480 -50.76 -4.95 -32.93
C ASP A 480 -50.53 -3.76 -33.91
N LYS A 481 -51.56 -3.33 -34.63
CA LYS A 481 -51.48 -2.18 -35.57
C LYS A 481 -51.49 -0.80 -34.90
N LYS A 482 -51.92 -0.68 -33.64
CA LYS A 482 -52.12 0.63 -33.00
C LYS A 482 -50.86 1.24 -32.39
N TYR A 483 -49.81 0.44 -32.14
CA TYR A 483 -48.66 0.84 -31.30
C TYR A 483 -47.27 0.68 -31.94
N LYS A 484 -47.18 0.47 -33.26
CA LYS A 484 -45.88 0.42 -33.97
C LYS A 484 -45.54 1.72 -34.69
N ASN A 485 -44.72 2.55 -34.05
CA ASN A 485 -43.60 3.25 -34.68
C ASN A 485 -42.74 4.03 -33.66
N GLY A 486 -41.50 3.57 -33.41
CA GLY A 486 -40.45 4.39 -32.80
C GLY A 486 -39.55 3.70 -31.75
N TYR A 487 -38.30 3.45 -32.15
CA TYR A 487 -37.07 3.31 -31.31
C TYR A 487 -36.69 1.95 -30.67
N VAL A 488 -35.53 1.92 -29.99
CA VAL A 488 -34.37 1.00 -30.22
C VAL A 488 -34.03 0.09 -28.98
N PRO A 489 -33.35 -1.07 -29.10
CA PRO A 489 -33.24 -2.09 -28.03
C PRO A 489 -32.34 -1.79 -26.80
N GLY A 490 -32.71 -2.32 -25.61
CA GLY A 490 -31.96 -2.30 -24.33
C GLY A 490 -32.53 -3.28 -23.26
N ARG A 491 -31.85 -3.52 -22.11
CA ARG A 491 -32.18 -4.54 -21.06
C ARG A 491 -32.56 -3.93 -19.69
N TYR A 492 -33.43 -4.58 -18.87
CA TYR A 492 -33.91 -4.12 -17.53
C TYR A 492 -34.21 -5.29 -16.52
N ARG A 493 -34.40 -5.02 -15.19
CA ARG A 493 -34.55 -6.00 -14.06
C ARG A 493 -35.39 -5.46 -12.86
N THR A 494 -35.83 -6.32 -11.90
CA THR A 494 -36.73 -6.04 -10.73
C THR A 494 -36.35 -6.82 -9.44
N THR A 495 -36.67 -6.31 -8.24
CA THR A 495 -36.54 -6.96 -6.89
C THR A 495 -37.71 -6.54 -5.95
N VAL A 496 -38.08 -7.36 -4.94
CA VAL A 496 -39.16 -7.09 -3.94
C VAL A 496 -38.64 -7.33 -2.50
N ILE A 497 -39.09 -6.53 -1.52
CA ILE A 497 -38.84 -6.68 -0.07
C ILE A 497 -40.20 -6.70 0.65
N VAL A 498 -40.38 -7.55 1.67
CA VAL A 498 -41.64 -7.67 2.42
C VAL A 498 -41.40 -7.56 3.93
N PHE A 499 -42.24 -6.75 4.60
CA PHE A 499 -42.34 -6.65 6.05
C PHE A 499 -43.72 -7.15 6.46
N GLU A 500 -43.76 -8.33 7.09
CA GLU A 500 -44.94 -9.07 7.59
C GLU A 500 -45.97 -9.54 6.52
N GLY A 501 -46.31 -10.84 6.58
CA GLY A 501 -47.55 -11.40 6.00
C GLY A 501 -47.61 -11.55 4.47
N GLU A 502 -47.22 -12.73 3.99
CA GLU A 502 -47.45 -13.25 2.62
C GLU A 502 -46.73 -12.52 1.46
N VAL A 503 -45.96 -13.29 0.67
CA VAL A 503 -45.17 -12.76 -0.47
C VAL A 503 -45.76 -13.29 -1.78
N THR A 504 -46.40 -12.41 -2.57
CA THR A 504 -46.89 -12.75 -3.91
C THR A 504 -45.92 -12.26 -4.98
N VAL A 505 -45.34 -13.17 -5.79
CA VAL A 505 -44.42 -12.81 -6.88
C VAL A 505 -44.79 -13.50 -8.19
N ALA A 506 -45.27 -12.73 -9.18
CA ALA A 506 -45.37 -13.16 -10.56
C ALA A 506 -44.03 -12.91 -11.29
N SER A 507 -43.40 -13.97 -11.80
CA SER A 507 -42.05 -13.92 -12.36
C SER A 507 -42.02 -13.79 -13.88
N TYR A 508 -41.19 -12.90 -14.42
CA TYR A 508 -40.97 -12.72 -15.87
C TYR A 508 -39.48 -12.83 -16.21
N LYS A 509 -39.11 -13.79 -17.08
CA LYS A 509 -37.74 -14.12 -17.59
C LYS A 509 -36.60 -14.32 -16.56
N ARG A 510 -36.11 -15.56 -16.43
CA ARG A 510 -34.80 -15.93 -15.83
C ARG A 510 -34.41 -15.13 -14.58
N CYS A 511 -35.32 -15.10 -13.62
CA CYS A 511 -35.02 -14.64 -12.28
C CYS A 511 -34.49 -15.82 -11.47
N ARG A 512 -33.30 -15.64 -10.87
CA ARG A 512 -32.86 -16.41 -9.71
C ARG A 512 -33.56 -15.77 -8.51
N MET A 513 -34.60 -16.42 -8.00
CA MET A 513 -35.28 -15.94 -6.81
C MET A 513 -34.45 -16.32 -5.58
N ILE A 514 -34.22 -15.36 -4.69
CA ILE A 514 -33.56 -15.58 -3.40
C ILE A 514 -34.50 -15.05 -2.33
N VAL A 515 -34.88 -15.90 -1.38
CA VAL A 515 -35.69 -15.54 -0.22
C VAL A 515 -34.85 -15.81 1.03
N GLU A 516 -34.71 -14.79 1.88
CA GLU A 516 -33.85 -14.82 3.06
C GLU A 516 -34.54 -14.03 4.16
N VAL A 517 -34.80 -14.68 5.30
CA VAL A 517 -35.56 -14.11 6.42
C VAL A 517 -34.56 -13.77 7.53
N PHE A 518 -34.36 -12.49 7.81
CA PHE A 518 -33.32 -12.04 8.75
C PHE A 518 -33.79 -12.17 10.20
N GLU A 519 -34.96 -11.64 10.55
CA GLU A 519 -35.63 -11.84 11.85
C GLU A 519 -37.16 -11.93 11.65
N GLY A 520 -37.88 -12.60 12.56
CA GLY A 520 -39.34 -12.67 12.56
C GLY A 520 -39.94 -14.08 12.43
N VAL A 521 -41.16 -14.16 11.88
CA VAL A 521 -41.92 -15.42 11.69
C VAL A 521 -41.51 -16.07 10.35
N PRO A 522 -41.41 -17.42 10.24
CA PRO A 522 -41.03 -18.09 8.99
C PRO A 522 -41.93 -17.72 7.80
N ALA A 523 -41.32 -17.58 6.62
CA ALA A 523 -42.01 -17.21 5.39
C ALA A 523 -42.36 -18.45 4.54
N GLU A 524 -43.62 -18.61 4.15
CA GLU A 524 -44.04 -19.64 3.19
C GLU A 524 -43.86 -19.15 1.75
N VAL A 525 -43.24 -19.98 0.90
CA VAL A 525 -42.99 -19.70 -0.52
C VAL A 525 -43.99 -20.51 -1.34
N ILE A 526 -44.83 -19.81 -2.11
CA ILE A 526 -45.93 -20.41 -2.88
C ILE A 526 -45.65 -20.29 -4.39
N SER A 527 -45.77 -21.41 -5.11
CA SER A 527 -45.67 -21.48 -6.56
C SER A 527 -47.03 -21.74 -7.19
N TYR A 528 -47.30 -21.07 -8.32
CA TYR A 528 -48.50 -21.24 -9.12
C TYR A 528 -48.17 -21.91 -10.46
N ASP A 529 -49.04 -22.79 -10.94
CA ASP A 529 -48.92 -23.43 -12.26
C ASP A 529 -49.73 -22.64 -13.31
N GLN A 530 -49.18 -22.52 -14.52
CA GLN A 530 -49.76 -21.71 -15.60
C GLN A 530 -51.11 -22.22 -16.10
N GLN A 531 -51.48 -23.47 -15.80
CA GLN A 531 -52.78 -24.04 -16.20
C GLN A 531 -53.91 -23.83 -15.17
N SER A 532 -53.58 -23.48 -13.91
CA SER A 532 -54.57 -23.32 -12.83
C SER A 532 -54.14 -22.24 -11.81
N PRO A 533 -54.31 -20.94 -12.11
CA PRO A 533 -53.85 -19.85 -11.24
C PRO A 533 -54.48 -19.81 -9.84
N GLU A 534 -55.63 -20.46 -9.64
CA GLU A 534 -56.38 -20.44 -8.37
C GLU A 534 -55.85 -21.42 -7.30
N TYR A 535 -54.88 -22.29 -7.65
CA TYR A 535 -54.31 -23.28 -6.74
C TYR A 535 -52.79 -23.07 -6.55
N GLY A 536 -52.45 -22.10 -5.70
CA GLY A 536 -51.08 -21.94 -5.20
C GLY A 536 -50.65 -23.13 -4.33
N LYS A 537 -49.41 -23.60 -4.53
CA LYS A 537 -48.83 -24.69 -3.74
C LYS A 537 -47.62 -24.19 -2.97
N VAL A 538 -47.61 -24.36 -1.64
CA VAL A 538 -46.41 -24.13 -0.82
C VAL A 538 -45.31 -25.08 -1.26
N ILE A 539 -44.17 -24.53 -1.66
CA ILE A 539 -42.98 -25.26 -2.15
C ILE A 539 -41.79 -25.20 -1.19
N ALA A 540 -41.74 -24.21 -0.30
CA ALA A 540 -40.76 -24.10 0.77
C ALA A 540 -41.30 -23.29 1.95
N VAL A 541 -40.72 -23.47 3.14
CA VAL A 541 -40.92 -22.61 4.31
C VAL A 541 -39.53 -22.21 4.80
N VAL A 542 -39.27 -20.90 4.86
CA VAL A 542 -37.94 -20.33 5.16
C VAL A 542 -37.94 -19.73 6.56
N ALA A 543 -37.19 -20.34 7.48
CA ALA A 543 -37.04 -19.87 8.85
C ALA A 543 -36.01 -18.72 8.96
N PRO A 544 -36.03 -17.95 10.07
CA PRO A 544 -35.00 -16.94 10.34
C PRO A 544 -33.58 -17.50 10.24
N GLY A 545 -32.70 -16.78 9.53
CA GLY A 545 -31.32 -17.21 9.26
C GLY A 545 -31.18 -18.29 8.17
N GLN A 546 -32.23 -18.62 7.42
CA GLN A 546 -32.18 -19.54 6.28
C GLN A 546 -32.46 -18.85 4.95
N LYS A 547 -31.99 -19.49 3.86
CA LYS A 547 -31.99 -18.97 2.48
C LYS A 547 -32.55 -20.01 1.51
N PHE A 548 -33.47 -19.61 0.64
CA PHE A 548 -34.05 -20.44 -0.42
C PHE A 548 -33.72 -19.86 -1.81
N ILE A 549 -33.48 -20.73 -2.81
CA ILE A 549 -33.04 -20.35 -4.16
C ILE A 549 -33.77 -21.18 -5.24
N GLN A 550 -34.31 -20.54 -6.29
CA GLN A 550 -34.96 -21.20 -7.44
C GLN A 550 -34.72 -20.46 -8.78
N GLU A 551 -34.73 -21.18 -9.91
CA GLU A 551 -34.51 -20.65 -11.27
C GLU A 551 -35.56 -21.16 -12.30
N THR A 552 -36.13 -20.27 -13.12
CA THR A 552 -37.21 -20.58 -14.11
C THR A 552 -37.10 -19.70 -15.40
N MET A 553 -37.85 -20.00 -16.49
CA MET A 553 -37.63 -19.47 -17.88
C MET A 553 -38.87 -18.83 -18.58
N VAL A 554 -38.64 -18.02 -19.64
CA VAL A 554 -39.61 -17.47 -20.66
C VAL A 554 -40.46 -16.23 -20.20
N ASP A 555 -41.19 -15.45 -21.04
CA ASP A 555 -40.70 -14.43 -22.01
C ASP A 555 -41.53 -13.09 -21.92
N LYS A 556 -40.89 -11.93 -22.20
CA LYS A 556 -41.43 -10.51 -22.20
C LYS A 556 -41.92 -9.99 -20.82
N GLY A 557 -42.18 -8.70 -20.55
CA GLY A 557 -41.94 -7.42 -21.26
C GLY A 557 -42.59 -6.20 -20.52
N VAL A 558 -42.25 -4.94 -20.88
CA VAL A 558 -42.81 -3.63 -20.34
C VAL A 558 -42.38 -3.29 -18.88
N THR A 559 -42.26 -2.06 -18.33
CA THR A 559 -41.84 -0.68 -18.75
C THR A 559 -41.62 0.16 -17.45
N LEU A 560 -40.84 1.27 -17.44
CA LEU A 560 -40.58 2.11 -16.24
C LEU A 560 -40.84 3.63 -16.43
N GLY A 561 -41.23 4.30 -15.33
CA GLY A 561 -41.43 5.76 -15.24
C GLY A 561 -40.23 6.53 -14.65
N PRO A 562 -40.36 7.85 -14.40
CA PRO A 562 -39.23 8.67 -13.96
C PRO A 562 -38.88 8.44 -12.48
N GLY A 563 -37.65 8.00 -12.20
CA GLY A 563 -37.10 8.05 -10.83
C GLY A 563 -36.17 6.91 -10.40
N GLU A 564 -36.10 5.78 -11.11
CA GLU A 564 -35.49 4.56 -10.55
C GLU A 564 -34.29 4.00 -11.34
N LYS A 565 -33.25 3.64 -10.60
CA LYS A 565 -32.05 2.84 -10.98
C LYS A 565 -31.75 1.90 -9.80
N LEU A 566 -31.28 0.66 -10.03
CA LEU A 566 -30.30 0.02 -9.13
C LEU A 566 -29.60 -1.22 -9.74
N THR A 567 -28.63 -1.74 -8.99
CA THR A 567 -27.52 -2.63 -9.36
C THR A 567 -27.51 -3.86 -8.41
N VAL A 568 -26.93 -5.00 -8.81
CA VAL A 568 -26.63 -6.13 -7.88
C VAL A 568 -25.32 -6.84 -8.26
N GLU A 569 -24.55 -7.19 -7.24
CA GLU A 569 -23.24 -7.83 -7.24
C GLU A 569 -23.27 -9.35 -7.48
N ASP A 570 -22.09 -9.92 -7.70
CA ASP A 570 -21.85 -11.36 -7.80
C ASP A 570 -21.26 -11.87 -6.47
N VAL A 571 -21.99 -12.72 -5.75
CA VAL A 571 -21.51 -13.37 -4.51
C VAL A 571 -21.64 -14.88 -4.67
N ALA A 572 -20.53 -15.53 -5.01
CA ALA A 572 -20.41 -16.97 -5.05
C ALA A 572 -20.35 -17.56 -3.62
N PRO A 573 -20.97 -18.72 -3.36
CA PRO A 573 -20.81 -19.41 -2.08
C PRO A 573 -19.43 -20.09 -1.99
N ARG A 574 -18.88 -20.13 -0.77
CA ARG A 574 -17.59 -20.77 -0.42
C ARG A 574 -17.43 -22.16 -1.06
N GLY A 575 -16.32 -22.40 -1.76
CA GLY A 575 -15.94 -23.76 -2.17
C GLY A 575 -14.78 -23.86 -3.15
N PHE A 576 -14.87 -23.24 -4.32
CA PHE A 576 -13.92 -23.43 -5.42
C PHE A 576 -13.73 -22.17 -6.28
N ASN A 577 -12.47 -21.80 -6.54
CA ASN A 577 -12.08 -20.56 -7.24
C ASN A 577 -11.81 -20.78 -8.74
N PHE A 578 -12.86 -21.05 -9.51
CA PHE A 578 -12.78 -21.13 -10.98
C PHE A 578 -13.84 -20.27 -11.67
N LYS A 579 -13.48 -19.68 -12.81
CA LYS A 579 -14.42 -18.96 -13.69
C LYS A 579 -14.60 -19.73 -14.98
N VAL A 580 -15.85 -20.01 -15.33
CA VAL A 580 -16.22 -20.64 -16.61
C VAL A 580 -16.89 -19.60 -17.49
N VAL A 581 -16.21 -19.18 -18.55
CA VAL A 581 -16.76 -18.27 -19.57
C VAL A 581 -17.10 -19.07 -20.81
N ARG A 582 -18.33 -18.90 -21.33
CA ARG A 582 -18.78 -19.52 -22.57
C ARG A 582 -19.07 -18.47 -23.62
N GLU A 583 -18.14 -18.26 -24.54
CA GLU A 583 -18.27 -17.30 -25.62
C GLU A 583 -18.96 -17.94 -26.84
N SER A 584 -19.96 -17.25 -27.38
CA SER A 584 -20.59 -17.59 -28.65
C SER A 584 -19.85 -16.85 -29.76
N ILE A 585 -19.13 -17.56 -30.61
CA ILE A 585 -18.49 -16.97 -31.79
C ILE A 585 -19.51 -17.00 -32.93
N TYR A 586 -20.13 -15.86 -33.19
CA TYR A 586 -21.02 -15.64 -34.33
C TYR A 586 -20.21 -15.54 -35.64
N ASP A 587 -20.81 -15.91 -36.77
CA ASP A 587 -20.22 -15.63 -38.09
C ASP A 587 -20.58 -14.23 -38.60
N ASP A 588 -19.85 -13.78 -39.61
CA ASP A 588 -19.84 -12.40 -40.12
C ASP A 588 -21.16 -11.96 -40.81
N THR A 589 -22.21 -12.79 -40.82
CA THR A 589 -23.44 -12.56 -41.61
C THR A 589 -24.63 -12.03 -40.81
N GLY A 590 -24.54 -11.98 -39.47
CA GLY A 590 -25.47 -11.21 -38.63
C GLY A 590 -26.95 -11.60 -38.71
N LYS A 591 -27.26 -12.84 -39.08
CA LYS A 591 -28.63 -13.33 -39.23
C LYS A 591 -28.87 -14.62 -38.46
N GLU A 592 -29.94 -14.64 -37.67
CA GLU A 592 -30.30 -15.78 -36.82
C GLU A 592 -30.97 -16.89 -37.67
N GLU A 593 -30.21 -17.89 -38.10
CA GLU A 593 -30.78 -19.19 -38.50
C GLU A 593 -30.98 -20.08 -37.27
N SER A 594 -32.17 -20.66 -37.16
CA SER A 594 -32.50 -21.63 -36.12
C SER A 594 -31.80 -22.97 -36.37
N TYR A 595 -31.37 -23.62 -35.28
CA TYR A 595 -30.60 -24.87 -35.17
C TYR A 595 -29.06 -24.79 -35.31
N VAL A 596 -28.44 -24.38 -34.20
CA VAL A 596 -27.19 -24.93 -33.61
C VAL A 596 -26.09 -25.34 -34.61
N SER A 597 -25.55 -24.35 -35.31
CA SER A 597 -24.27 -24.45 -36.01
C SER A 597 -23.42 -23.26 -35.59
N GLY A 598 -22.35 -23.51 -34.84
CA GLY A 598 -21.56 -22.42 -34.24
C GLY A 598 -20.26 -22.92 -33.63
N LYS A 599 -19.27 -22.02 -33.55
CA LYS A 599 -18.07 -22.23 -32.74
C LYS A 599 -18.34 -21.70 -31.34
N TYR A 600 -18.14 -22.56 -30.35
CA TYR A 600 -18.22 -22.19 -28.94
C TYR A 600 -16.82 -22.26 -28.35
N ARG A 601 -16.42 -21.22 -27.62
CA ARG A 601 -15.20 -21.24 -26.83
C ARG A 601 -15.58 -21.31 -25.36
N THR A 602 -15.15 -22.38 -24.70
CA THR A 602 -15.24 -22.53 -23.24
C THR A 602 -13.87 -22.21 -22.67
N ILE A 603 -13.79 -21.20 -21.81
CA ILE A 603 -12.56 -20.81 -21.11
C ILE A 603 -12.74 -21.13 -19.63
N ILE A 604 -11.76 -21.83 -19.07
CA ILE A 604 -11.67 -22.15 -17.65
C ILE A 604 -10.34 -21.57 -17.14
N GLU A 605 -10.44 -20.67 -16.16
CA GLU A 605 -9.30 -20.03 -15.52
C GLU A 605 -9.28 -20.41 -14.04
N VAL A 606 -8.12 -20.84 -13.54
CA VAL A 606 -7.89 -21.17 -12.13
C VAL A 606 -7.03 -20.06 -11.53
N TYR A 607 -7.62 -19.25 -10.65
CA TYR A 607 -6.92 -18.07 -10.12
C TYR A 607 -6.05 -18.40 -8.90
N ALA A 608 -6.50 -19.31 -8.03
CA ALA A 608 -5.76 -19.77 -6.86
C ALA A 608 -6.32 -21.12 -6.34
N GLY A 609 -5.48 -21.92 -5.67
CA GLY A 609 -5.86 -23.20 -5.04
C GLY A 609 -5.20 -24.42 -5.69
N ASP A 610 -5.77 -25.61 -5.46
CA ASP A 610 -5.28 -26.86 -6.08
C ASP A 610 -5.57 -26.90 -7.60
N PRO A 611 -4.75 -27.59 -8.41
CA PRO A 611 -4.98 -27.73 -9.85
C PRO A 611 -6.34 -28.37 -10.18
N ALA A 612 -7.12 -27.72 -11.05
CA ALA A 612 -8.42 -28.20 -11.48
C ALA A 612 -8.29 -29.29 -12.55
N LYS A 613 -8.87 -30.47 -12.31
CA LYS A 613 -8.99 -31.52 -13.32
C LYS A 613 -10.23 -31.30 -14.18
N VAL A 614 -10.01 -30.90 -15.44
CA VAL A 614 -11.06 -30.69 -16.45
C VAL A 614 -11.19 -31.94 -17.30
N THR A 615 -12.39 -32.54 -17.34
CA THR A 615 -12.72 -33.64 -18.25
C THR A 615 -13.75 -33.13 -19.27
N PRO A 616 -13.42 -33.05 -20.57
CA PRO A 616 -14.41 -32.79 -21.59
C PRO A 616 -15.36 -33.98 -21.75
N TYR A 617 -16.65 -33.71 -21.93
CA TYR A 617 -17.70 -34.72 -22.03
C TYR A 617 -18.57 -34.48 -23.27
N ASP A 618 -18.61 -35.45 -24.20
CA ASP A 618 -19.58 -35.44 -25.30
C ASP A 618 -20.78 -36.36 -24.98
N GLU A 619 -21.90 -35.72 -24.66
CA GLU A 619 -23.22 -36.31 -24.44
C GLU A 619 -23.70 -37.23 -25.58
N ARG A 620 -23.14 -37.14 -26.81
CA ARG A 620 -23.56 -37.96 -27.95
C ARG A 620 -22.82 -39.30 -28.07
N ASP A 621 -21.55 -39.37 -27.70
CA ASP A 621 -20.73 -40.58 -27.83
C ASP A 621 -20.51 -41.31 -26.48
N ALA A 622 -20.92 -40.69 -25.36
CA ALA A 622 -20.87 -41.25 -24.01
C ALA A 622 -19.49 -41.81 -23.62
N LYS A 623 -18.44 -41.12 -24.05
CA LYS A 623 -17.04 -41.35 -23.68
C LYS A 623 -16.48 -40.06 -23.11
N ASP A 624 -15.80 -40.18 -21.97
CA ASP A 624 -14.99 -39.11 -21.43
C ASP A 624 -13.76 -38.91 -22.34
N GLU A 625 -13.45 -37.66 -22.69
CA GLU A 625 -12.16 -37.34 -23.32
C GLU A 625 -11.05 -37.33 -22.25
N GLU A 626 -9.79 -37.32 -22.70
CA GLU A 626 -8.64 -37.34 -21.80
C GLU A 626 -8.62 -36.08 -20.91
N SER A 627 -8.64 -36.27 -19.58
CA SER A 627 -8.72 -35.16 -18.64
C SER A 627 -7.43 -34.34 -18.59
N VAL A 628 -7.56 -33.02 -18.60
CA VAL A 628 -6.45 -32.07 -18.48
C VAL A 628 -6.41 -31.47 -17.07
N LEU A 629 -5.21 -31.37 -16.47
CA LEU A 629 -5.00 -30.61 -15.24
C LEU A 629 -4.67 -29.15 -15.58
N VAL A 630 -5.32 -28.20 -14.92
CA VAL A 630 -5.12 -26.76 -15.09
C VAL A 630 -4.66 -26.18 -13.76
N LYS A 631 -3.44 -25.65 -13.69
CA LYS A 631 -2.85 -25.10 -12.46
C LYS A 631 -3.26 -23.65 -12.23
N PRO A 632 -3.05 -23.09 -11.02
CA PRO A 632 -3.18 -21.66 -10.77
C PRO A 632 -2.38 -20.83 -11.78
N GLY A 633 -3.01 -19.79 -12.33
CA GLY A 633 -2.45 -18.93 -13.38
C GLY A 633 -2.55 -19.49 -14.80
N GLU A 634 -2.86 -20.78 -14.97
CA GLU A 634 -3.07 -21.38 -16.29
C GLU A 634 -4.52 -21.20 -16.78
N LYS A 635 -4.69 -21.14 -18.10
CA LYS A 635 -6.00 -21.03 -18.77
C LYS A 635 -6.22 -22.24 -19.68
N PHE A 636 -7.32 -22.95 -19.48
CA PHE A 636 -7.77 -23.99 -20.40
C PHE A 636 -8.82 -23.42 -21.36
N ILE A 637 -8.62 -23.65 -22.66
CA ILE A 637 -9.51 -23.18 -23.72
C ILE A 637 -9.92 -24.37 -24.57
N GLN A 638 -11.22 -24.68 -24.57
CA GLN A 638 -11.82 -25.66 -25.49
C GLN A 638 -12.60 -24.92 -26.58
N GLU A 639 -12.28 -25.20 -27.85
CA GLU A 639 -13.10 -24.78 -28.99
C GLU A 639 -13.91 -25.96 -29.52
N THR A 640 -15.24 -25.85 -29.46
CA THR A 640 -16.17 -26.87 -29.99
C THR A 640 -16.85 -26.33 -31.25
N LYS A 641 -16.87 -27.11 -32.34
CA LYS A 641 -17.46 -26.69 -33.62
C LYS A 641 -18.65 -27.57 -34.00
N ILE A 642 -19.81 -27.24 -33.46
CA ILE A 642 -21.04 -27.99 -33.73
C ILE A 642 -21.48 -27.74 -35.18
N GLY A 643 -21.61 -28.81 -35.96
CA GLY A 643 -22.16 -28.79 -37.32
C GLY A 643 -23.42 -29.65 -37.47
N LYS A 644 -24.10 -29.56 -38.63
CA LYS A 644 -25.22 -30.44 -39.00
C LYS A 644 -24.74 -31.88 -39.23
N GLY A 645 -24.56 -32.62 -38.14
CA GLY A 645 -24.18 -34.04 -38.13
C GLY A 645 -23.22 -34.38 -36.99
N ASN A 646 -22.04 -33.76 -36.98
CA ASN A 646 -20.94 -34.08 -36.04
C ASN A 646 -20.67 -32.90 -35.06
N ARG A 647 -20.05 -33.20 -33.92
CA ARG A 647 -19.61 -32.23 -32.89
C ARG A 647 -18.16 -31.79 -33.14
#